data_AF-A0A078B5M6-F1
#
_entry.id   AF-A0A078B5M6-F1
#
_cell.length_a   1.000
_cell.length_b   1.000
_cell.length_c   1.000
_cell.angle_alpha   90.00
_cell.angle_beta   90.00
_cell.angle_gamma   90.00
#
_symmetry.space_group_name_H-M   'P 1'
#
loop_
_entity.id
_entity.type
_entity.pdbx_description
1 polymer ?
#
loop_
_entity_poly.entity_id
_entity_poly.type
_entity_poly.pdbx_seq_one_letter_code
_entity_poly.pdbx_strand_id
1 'polypeptide(L)'
;MSEDIETELKSEIERQINQIEQLTYQVSNQQNENLTLIKKNKLLKDQLTELDKVMEVQTLDLIGEISEMQKELIDITFGYSQVRSYYGSEVQDVSEVLIGGEFSNWERFPMIRISKGIFIYKTKVFGGYKHKFNFLVNGSTKTTTDDSQPLAHSAFENRLNSNYKYAIKTSNLNGPESFYQEFIEKMPEYLHPESKKKYLQQYELLDIQLGQLQTQITTLDFEKAEQLEQQEEETKIELFKNSLMRNKNLFEQAKLLDKIMDYANAAQEQILIDKTQEQLSQVRKEYESIFCIIHEIFAGRYIRNNDPNPVHYIITGINKQVNEFILLRIYDQNGFLIIEYIQGDTYRIQINETTFLQNYQFLTPEEQSDFINDMRTNSNHILTLKYELVDIDGSKQCIPIETYPAGINFENDYEITSNYEGYPTSIINKSFGGIKTRAIRVGSEFNAIRSPTISIYTSNYSDTALNIFHIHLSDHSEKKQILQAVYIRDDQSIEDFEAWQDQNREISRYKIVIQQQKIIAVLYNGEKGVEKLYFNERKFSQGDRCLIQSINPHQLGEKSTNFELNRIPLGLIVGLNQENQIFQDQPLFKIHTGCRDNQYFDEWPGFLDVTTKSEEGCSSFLKDGRNFAIPACAFSDLDELQKQYDYWNR
;
A
#
# COMPACT_ATOMS: atom_id res chain seq x y z
N MET A 1 37.49 8.38 -71.54
CA MET A 1 36.43 8.20 -70.52
C MET A 1 36.47 6.86 -69.79
N SER A 2 37.43 5.95 -70.03
CA SER A 2 37.59 4.71 -69.23
C SER A 2 38.83 4.66 -68.33
N GLU A 3 39.86 5.48 -68.57
CA GLU A 3 41.10 5.49 -67.74
C GLU A 3 40.91 6.15 -66.36
N ASP A 4 40.00 7.12 -66.21
CA ASP A 4 39.76 7.79 -64.92
C ASP A 4 39.06 6.87 -63.90
N ILE A 5 38.11 6.05 -64.36
CA ILE A 5 37.39 5.10 -63.49
C ILE A 5 38.33 4.00 -63.00
N GLU A 6 39.22 3.51 -63.86
CA GLU A 6 40.17 2.44 -63.50
C GLU A 6 41.20 2.92 -62.48
N THR A 7 41.64 4.18 -62.60
CA THR A 7 42.60 4.79 -61.66
C THR A 7 41.96 5.07 -60.29
N GLU A 8 40.73 5.60 -60.29
CA GLU A 8 39.99 5.89 -59.06
C GLU A 8 39.62 4.60 -58.31
N LEU A 9 39.14 3.57 -59.03
CA LEU A 9 38.81 2.25 -58.47
C LEU A 9 40.05 1.56 -57.89
N LYS A 10 41.21 1.67 -58.55
CA LYS A 10 42.46 1.07 -58.06
C LYS A 10 42.97 1.76 -56.80
N SER A 11 42.83 3.09 -56.71
CA SER A 11 43.16 3.84 -55.49
C SER A 11 42.24 3.49 -54.33
N GLU A 12 40.94 3.27 -54.59
CA GLU A 12 39.97 2.88 -53.57
C GLU A 12 40.21 1.45 -53.10
N ILE A 13 40.58 0.53 -54.00
CA ILE A 13 40.98 -0.84 -53.64
C ILE A 13 42.25 -0.82 -52.76
N GLU A 14 43.27 -0.03 -53.10
CA GLU A 14 44.48 0.11 -52.26
C GLU A 14 44.16 0.72 -50.89
N ARG A 15 43.23 1.68 -50.83
CA ARG A 15 42.76 2.25 -49.57
C ARG A 15 42.06 1.20 -48.71
N GLN A 16 41.18 0.39 -49.30
CA GLN A 16 40.46 -0.67 -48.60
C GLN A 16 41.40 -1.79 -48.13
N ILE A 17 42.40 -2.17 -48.93
CA ILE A 17 43.43 -3.14 -48.53
C ILE A 17 44.20 -2.63 -47.31
N ASN A 18 44.66 -1.38 -47.32
CA ASN A 18 45.35 -0.78 -46.17
C ASN A 18 44.46 -0.72 -44.92
N GLN A 19 43.17 -0.41 -45.05
CA GLN A 19 42.22 -0.45 -43.93
C GLN A 19 42.04 -1.87 -43.37
N ILE A 20 41.93 -2.87 -44.24
CA ILE A 20 41.80 -4.27 -43.83
C ILE A 20 43.07 -4.74 -43.10
N GLU A 21 44.26 -4.37 -43.57
CA GLU A 21 45.51 -4.71 -42.92
C GLU A 21 45.64 -4.07 -41.53
N GLN A 22 45.26 -2.79 -41.40
CA GLN A 22 45.24 -2.09 -40.10
C GLN A 22 44.26 -2.73 -39.12
N LEU A 23 43.04 -3.07 -39.57
CA LEU A 23 42.04 -3.75 -38.74
C LEU A 23 42.51 -5.16 -38.35
N THR A 24 43.14 -5.88 -39.27
CA THR A 24 43.68 -7.22 -39.00
C THR A 24 44.78 -7.17 -37.93
N TYR A 25 45.66 -6.17 -38.01
CA TYR A 25 46.69 -5.94 -36.98
C TYR A 25 46.09 -5.58 -35.62
N GLN A 26 45.07 -4.71 -35.58
CA GLN A 26 44.37 -4.35 -34.34
C GLN A 26 43.68 -5.56 -33.69
N VAL A 27 42.99 -6.39 -34.49
CA VAL A 27 42.34 -7.61 -33.99
C VAL A 27 43.38 -8.59 -33.43
N SER A 28 44.53 -8.74 -34.10
CA SER A 28 45.61 -9.60 -33.60
C SER A 28 46.18 -9.11 -32.27
N ASN A 29 46.39 -7.80 -32.10
CA ASN A 29 46.82 -7.23 -30.82
C ASN A 29 45.77 -7.42 -29.72
N GLN A 30 44.50 -7.18 -30.00
CA GLN A 30 43.42 -7.40 -29.03
C GLN A 30 43.31 -8.87 -28.62
N GLN A 31 43.49 -9.81 -29.54
CA GLN A 31 43.52 -11.24 -29.22
C GLN A 31 44.68 -11.59 -28.27
N ASN A 32 45.86 -11.01 -28.47
CA ASN A 32 47.01 -11.21 -27.58
C ASN A 32 46.80 -10.60 -26.19
N GLU A 33 46.21 -9.41 -26.12
CA GLU A 33 45.82 -8.80 -24.84
C GLU A 33 44.79 -9.65 -24.09
N ASN A 34 43.78 -10.16 -24.80
CA ASN A 34 42.74 -11.00 -24.21
C ASN A 34 43.30 -12.34 -23.70
N LEU A 35 44.22 -12.97 -24.46
CA LEU A 35 44.94 -14.16 -24.01
C LEU A 35 45.78 -13.89 -22.75
N THR A 36 46.36 -12.70 -22.64
CA THR A 36 47.13 -12.27 -21.46
C THR A 36 46.22 -12.08 -20.25
N LEU A 37 45.05 -11.46 -20.44
CA LEU A 37 44.03 -11.30 -19.40
C LEU A 37 43.47 -12.65 -18.93
N ILE A 38 43.21 -13.59 -19.85
CA ILE A 38 42.76 -14.94 -19.51
C ILE A 38 43.79 -15.65 -18.63
N LYS A 39 45.08 -15.57 -18.97
CA LYS A 39 46.17 -16.14 -18.16
C LYS A 39 46.24 -15.50 -16.78
N LYS A 40 46.10 -14.17 -16.69
CA LYS A 40 46.10 -13.44 -15.41
C LYS A 40 44.90 -13.80 -14.54
N ASN A 41 43.71 -13.92 -15.13
CA ASN A 41 42.50 -14.37 -14.41
C ASN A 41 42.63 -15.80 -13.90
N LYS A 42 43.25 -16.70 -14.68
CA LYS A 42 43.52 -18.06 -14.23
C LYS A 42 44.47 -18.06 -13.03
N LEU A 43 45.56 -17.30 -13.08
CA LEU A 43 46.50 -17.16 -11.97
C LEU A 43 45.83 -16.61 -10.70
N LEU A 44 44.98 -15.59 -10.83
CA LEU A 44 44.23 -15.04 -9.71
C LEU A 44 43.24 -16.04 -9.10
N LYS A 45 42.55 -16.83 -9.94
CA LYS A 45 41.67 -17.92 -9.46
C LYS A 45 42.44 -19.01 -8.72
N ASP A 46 43.60 -19.39 -9.23
CA ASP A 46 44.46 -20.38 -8.59
C ASP A 46 44.96 -19.86 -7.23
N GLN A 47 45.36 -18.58 -7.16
CA GLN A 47 45.73 -17.90 -5.91
C GLN A 47 44.58 -17.82 -4.90
N LEU A 48 43.35 -17.51 -5.34
CA LEU A 48 42.15 -17.49 -4.50
C LEU A 48 41.85 -18.88 -3.93
N THR A 49 41.92 -19.92 -4.77
CA THR A 49 41.66 -21.31 -4.35
C THR A 49 42.67 -21.78 -3.31
N GLU A 50 43.93 -21.34 -3.41
CA GLU A 50 44.96 -21.67 -2.42
C GLU A 50 44.78 -20.91 -1.11
N LEU A 51 44.35 -19.64 -1.18
CA LEU A 51 43.96 -18.84 0.00
C LEU A 51 42.76 -19.46 0.73
N ASP A 52 41.73 -19.89 -0.01
CA ASP A 52 40.55 -20.55 0.56
C ASP A 52 40.93 -21.84 1.30
N LYS A 53 41.83 -22.66 0.73
CA LYS A 53 42.32 -23.87 1.39
C LYS A 53 43.10 -23.59 2.67
N VAL A 54 43.94 -22.55 2.68
CA VAL A 54 44.69 -22.15 3.88
C VAL A 54 43.74 -21.64 4.96
N MET A 55 42.73 -20.86 4.59
CA MET A 55 41.70 -20.38 5.52
C MET A 55 40.84 -21.54 6.07
N GLU A 56 40.49 -22.52 5.24
CA GLU A 56 39.70 -23.69 5.65
C GLU A 56 40.45 -24.54 6.69
N VAL A 57 41.75 -24.78 6.49
CA VAL A 57 42.61 -25.51 7.45
C VAL A 57 42.75 -24.75 8.77
N GLN A 58 42.99 -23.44 8.72
CA GLN A 58 43.06 -22.60 9.93
C GLN A 58 41.72 -22.54 10.69
N THR A 59 40.59 -22.60 9.98
CA THR A 59 39.26 -22.62 10.58
C THR A 59 38.97 -23.95 11.28
N LEU A 60 39.40 -25.08 10.71
CA LEU A 60 39.23 -26.42 11.29
C LEU A 60 39.99 -26.61 12.61
N ASP A 61 41.24 -26.12 12.69
CA ASP A 61 42.05 -26.19 13.92
C ASP A 61 41.41 -25.37 15.06
N LEU A 62 40.87 -24.19 14.75
CA LEU A 62 40.23 -23.29 15.71
C LEU A 62 38.89 -23.83 16.25
N ILE A 63 38.09 -24.47 15.39
CA ILE A 63 36.84 -25.15 15.79
C ILE A 63 37.16 -26.31 16.74
N GLY A 64 38.25 -27.04 16.47
CA GLY A 64 38.76 -28.08 17.36
C GLY A 64 39.14 -27.54 18.75
N GLU A 65 39.93 -26.47 18.80
CA GLU A 65 40.33 -25.83 20.06
C GLU A 65 39.13 -25.34 20.90
N ILE A 66 38.12 -24.77 20.24
CA ILE A 66 36.94 -24.22 20.93
C ILE A 66 36.02 -25.32 21.43
N SER A 67 35.88 -26.42 20.67
CA SER A 67 35.15 -27.61 21.12
C SER A 67 35.82 -28.26 22.35
N GLU A 68 37.14 -28.21 22.45
CA GLU A 68 37.85 -28.66 23.67
C GLU A 68 37.68 -27.65 24.82
N MET A 69 37.73 -26.34 24.57
CA MET A 69 37.50 -25.33 25.62
C MET A 69 36.10 -25.41 26.25
N GLN A 70 35.08 -25.86 25.49
CA GLN A 70 33.71 -26.04 25.99
C GLN A 70 33.60 -27.05 27.14
N LYS A 71 34.61 -27.90 27.31
CA LYS A 71 34.68 -28.89 28.39
C LYS A 71 35.37 -28.35 29.65
N GLU A 72 35.98 -27.17 29.59
CA GLU A 72 36.78 -26.59 30.68
C GLU A 72 36.15 -25.33 31.27
N LEU A 73 36.32 -25.15 32.59
CA LEU A 73 36.00 -23.91 33.29
C LEU A 73 37.20 -22.96 33.23
N ILE A 74 37.01 -21.76 32.70
CA ILE A 74 38.04 -20.71 32.62
C ILE A 74 37.70 -19.53 33.52
N ASP A 75 38.73 -18.88 34.06
CA ASP A 75 38.58 -17.65 34.84
C ASP A 75 38.14 -16.48 33.95
N ILE A 76 37.07 -15.81 34.34
CA ILE A 76 36.53 -14.64 33.65
C ILE A 76 36.22 -13.53 34.64
N THR A 77 36.40 -12.28 34.19
CA THR A 77 36.01 -11.08 34.95
C THR A 77 34.92 -10.35 34.21
N PHE A 78 33.73 -10.23 34.79
CA PHE A 78 32.67 -9.34 34.32
C PHE A 78 32.85 -7.96 34.95
N GLY A 79 32.73 -6.91 34.15
CA GLY A 79 32.84 -5.52 34.63
C GLY A 79 31.48 -4.84 34.62
N TYR A 80 31.32 -3.80 35.41
CA TYR A 80 30.26 -2.80 35.27
C TYR A 80 30.87 -1.43 35.49
N SER A 81 30.73 -0.56 34.50
CA SER A 81 31.15 0.83 34.56
C SER A 81 30.10 1.71 33.91
N GLN A 82 29.25 2.36 34.71
CA GLN A 82 28.32 3.33 34.15
C GLN A 82 29.08 4.64 33.85
N VAL A 83 29.68 4.71 32.67
CA VAL A 83 30.25 5.94 32.12
C VAL A 83 29.08 6.77 31.57
N ARG A 84 28.64 7.78 32.34
CA ARG A 84 27.63 8.81 31.99
C ARG A 84 26.77 8.50 30.75
N SER A 85 25.57 7.98 30.94
CA SER A 85 24.54 8.15 29.92
C SER A 85 24.13 9.63 29.88
N TYR A 86 23.70 10.11 28.72
CA TYR A 86 23.32 11.51 28.45
C TYR A 86 22.19 12.06 29.35
N TYR A 87 21.58 11.23 30.21
CA TYR A 87 20.37 11.53 30.99
C TYR A 87 20.36 11.14 32.48
N GLY A 88 21.42 10.63 33.12
CA GLY A 88 21.25 10.28 34.54
C GLY A 88 22.46 9.85 35.37
N SER A 89 22.55 10.50 36.54
CA SER A 89 23.28 10.22 37.79
C SER A 89 24.46 9.25 37.79
N GLU A 90 25.63 9.73 38.23
CA GLU A 90 26.75 8.89 38.66
C GLU A 90 26.29 7.87 39.71
N VAL A 91 26.69 6.60 39.54
CA VAL A 91 26.55 5.56 40.56
C VAL A 91 27.21 6.08 41.84
N GLN A 92 26.41 6.34 42.88
CA GLN A 92 26.89 6.91 44.14
C GLN A 92 27.92 6.01 44.80
N ASP A 93 28.82 6.58 45.61
CA ASP A 93 29.91 5.83 46.25
C ASP A 93 29.44 4.70 47.18
N VAL A 94 28.21 4.79 47.68
CA VAL A 94 27.56 3.78 48.55
C VAL A 94 26.81 2.70 47.77
N SER A 95 26.90 2.70 46.44
CA SER A 95 26.03 1.84 45.64
C SER A 95 26.41 0.36 45.69
N GLU A 96 25.42 -0.50 45.88
CA GLU A 96 25.54 -1.95 45.72
C GLU A 96 25.17 -2.33 44.29
N VAL A 97 26.08 -3.05 43.61
CA VAL A 97 25.83 -3.58 42.27
C VAL A 97 25.82 -5.10 42.33
N LEU A 98 24.71 -5.70 41.90
CA LEU A 98 24.56 -7.14 41.77
C LEU A 98 24.62 -7.54 40.29
N ILE A 99 25.34 -8.62 39.98
CA ILE A 99 25.33 -9.23 38.65
C ILE A 99 24.49 -10.50 38.67
N GLY A 100 23.77 -10.77 37.58
CA GLY A 100 23.18 -12.07 37.30
C GLY A 100 23.34 -12.41 35.83
N GLY A 101 23.55 -13.67 35.51
CA GLY A 101 23.71 -14.12 34.12
C GLY A 101 23.46 -15.61 33.94
N GLU A 102 23.57 -16.09 32.71
CA GLU A 102 23.37 -17.51 32.38
C GLU A 102 24.36 -18.41 33.14
N PHE A 103 25.59 -17.94 33.37
CA PHE A 103 26.59 -18.67 34.16
C PHE A 103 26.18 -18.93 35.61
N SER A 104 25.16 -18.23 36.13
CA SER A 104 24.68 -18.36 37.50
C SER A 104 23.18 -18.67 37.57
N ASN A 105 22.57 -19.15 36.48
CA ASN A 105 21.12 -19.33 36.39
C ASN A 105 20.34 -18.06 36.80
N TRP A 106 20.89 -16.90 36.50
CA TRP A 106 20.36 -15.57 36.86
C TRP A 106 20.25 -15.29 38.37
N GLU A 107 20.86 -16.12 39.23
CA GLU A 107 21.05 -15.78 40.63
C GLU A 107 21.96 -14.54 40.76
N ARG A 108 21.66 -13.72 41.78
CA ARG A 108 22.27 -12.40 41.96
C ARG A 108 23.44 -12.46 42.93
N PHE A 109 24.60 -11.98 42.47
CA PHE A 109 25.84 -11.96 43.25
C PHE A 109 26.37 -10.53 43.37
N PRO A 110 26.89 -10.14 44.54
CA PRO A 110 27.47 -8.82 44.72
C PRO A 110 28.78 -8.67 43.93
N MET A 111 28.94 -7.53 43.27
CA MET A 111 30.18 -7.16 42.58
C MET A 111 31.13 -6.42 43.52
N ILE A 112 32.42 -6.63 43.33
CA ILE A 112 33.48 -5.97 44.11
C ILE A 112 33.82 -4.64 43.44
N ARG A 113 33.70 -3.55 44.19
CA ARG A 113 34.14 -2.22 43.74
C ARG A 113 35.66 -2.15 43.72
N ILE A 114 36.25 -1.77 42.58
CA ILE A 114 37.71 -1.62 42.43
C ILE A 114 38.15 -0.17 42.28
N SER A 115 37.25 0.72 41.85
CA SER A 115 37.50 2.16 41.77
C SER A 115 36.16 2.94 41.71
N LYS A 116 36.22 4.28 41.60
CA LYS A 116 35.01 5.11 41.56
C LYS A 116 34.17 4.75 40.33
N GLY A 117 32.99 4.16 40.57
CA GLY A 117 32.02 3.81 39.52
C GLY A 117 32.36 2.54 38.73
N ILE A 118 33.38 1.78 39.14
CA ILE A 118 33.80 0.53 38.47
C ILE A 118 33.70 -0.65 39.44
N PHE A 119 32.94 -1.64 39.01
CA PHE A 119 32.67 -2.87 39.75
C PHE A 119 33.09 -4.07 38.91
N ILE A 120 33.60 -5.11 39.55
CA ILE A 120 33.95 -6.36 38.89
C ILE A 120 33.40 -7.57 39.62
N TYR A 121 33.12 -8.62 38.86
CA TYR A 121 32.78 -9.95 39.37
C TYR A 121 33.70 -10.97 38.71
N LYS A 122 34.50 -11.66 39.52
CA LYS A 122 35.42 -12.71 39.07
C LYS A 122 34.79 -14.06 39.34
N THR A 123 34.68 -14.89 38.33
CA THR A 123 34.13 -16.25 38.45
C THR A 123 34.76 -17.18 37.42
N LYS A 124 34.40 -18.46 37.47
CA LYS A 124 34.75 -19.44 36.44
C LYS A 124 33.52 -19.78 35.61
N VAL A 125 33.68 -19.82 34.29
CA VAL A 125 32.61 -20.16 33.33
C VAL A 125 33.13 -21.13 32.29
N PHE A 126 32.23 -21.87 31.62
CA PHE A 126 32.63 -22.73 30.51
C PHE A 126 33.21 -21.88 29.37
N GLY A 127 34.40 -22.26 28.90
CA GLY A 127 35.06 -21.65 27.75
C GLY A 127 34.30 -21.95 26.46
N GLY A 128 34.57 -21.20 25.40
CA GLY A 128 34.00 -21.47 24.07
C GLY A 128 32.53 -21.04 23.92
N TYR A 129 32.03 -20.18 24.80
CA TYR A 129 30.66 -19.64 24.75
C TYR A 129 30.57 -18.12 24.92
N LYS A 130 29.46 -17.53 24.45
CA LYS A 130 28.99 -16.18 24.82
C LYS A 130 28.12 -16.27 26.07
N HIS A 131 28.48 -15.57 27.13
CA HIS A 131 27.73 -15.55 28.39
C HIS A 131 26.90 -14.27 28.50
N LYS A 132 25.57 -14.39 28.59
CA LYS A 132 24.66 -13.25 28.83
C LYS A 132 24.59 -12.90 30.31
N PHE A 133 24.51 -11.60 30.62
CA PHE A 133 24.37 -11.09 31.99
C PHE A 133 23.76 -9.69 32.03
N ASN A 134 23.24 -9.30 33.18
CA ASN A 134 22.77 -7.95 33.46
C ASN A 134 22.97 -7.59 34.93
N PHE A 135 22.67 -6.33 35.27
CA PHE A 135 23.00 -5.74 36.57
C PHE A 135 21.76 -5.25 37.31
N LEU A 136 21.83 -5.21 38.63
CA LEU A 136 20.93 -4.48 39.51
C LEU A 136 21.76 -3.50 40.32
N VAL A 137 21.32 -2.25 40.39
CA VAL A 137 22.00 -1.19 41.14
C VAL A 137 21.08 -0.70 42.26
N ASN A 138 21.59 -0.63 43.49
CA ASN A 138 20.92 -0.05 44.67
C ASN A 138 19.54 -0.65 44.99
N GLY A 139 19.40 -1.97 44.86
CA GLY A 139 18.14 -2.66 45.17
C GLY A 139 17.00 -2.30 44.21
N SER A 140 17.29 -1.72 43.03
CA SER A 140 16.31 -1.54 41.96
C SER A 140 15.60 -2.86 41.64
N THR A 141 14.30 -2.78 41.31
CA THR A 141 13.53 -3.93 40.81
C THR A 141 13.71 -4.15 39.31
N LYS A 142 14.29 -3.16 38.60
CA LYS A 142 14.58 -3.23 37.16
C LYS A 142 16.06 -3.48 36.93
N THR A 143 16.35 -4.45 36.05
CA THR A 143 17.71 -4.73 35.58
C THR A 143 18.20 -3.64 34.65
N THR A 144 19.51 -3.44 34.60
CA THR A 144 20.19 -2.50 33.71
C THR A 144 21.35 -3.19 32.99
N THR A 145 21.79 -2.57 31.90
CA THR A 145 22.95 -2.98 31.11
C THR A 145 24.04 -1.92 31.24
N ASP A 146 25.28 -2.31 30.91
CA ASP A 146 26.38 -1.40 30.71
C ASP A 146 26.48 -1.05 29.22
N ASP A 147 26.31 0.23 28.88
CA ASP A 147 26.34 0.72 27.49
C ASP A 147 27.73 0.62 26.86
N SER A 148 28.78 0.46 27.67
CA SER A 148 30.15 0.23 27.17
C SER A 148 30.42 -1.22 26.79
N GLN A 149 29.47 -2.13 27.04
CA GLN A 149 29.60 -3.56 26.76
C GLN A 149 28.62 -3.99 25.66
N PRO A 150 28.96 -5.04 24.88
CA PRO A 150 28.07 -5.55 23.84
C PRO A 150 26.69 -5.93 24.39
N LEU A 151 25.65 -5.66 23.60
CA LEU A 151 24.25 -5.92 23.95
C LEU A 151 23.71 -7.17 23.24
N ALA A 152 23.09 -8.07 24.01
CA ALA A 152 22.25 -9.16 23.54
C ALA A 152 20.79 -8.74 23.64
N HIS A 153 20.12 -8.69 22.49
CA HIS A 153 18.69 -8.44 22.42
C HIS A 153 17.90 -9.62 22.97
N SER A 154 16.82 -9.33 23.68
CA SER A 154 15.91 -10.38 24.14
C SER A 154 15.08 -10.92 22.99
N ALA A 155 14.86 -12.23 22.96
CA ALA A 155 13.91 -12.87 22.05
C ALA A 155 12.44 -12.63 22.46
N PHE A 156 12.18 -12.02 23.62
CA PHE A 156 10.83 -11.82 24.15
C PHE A 156 10.53 -10.33 24.29
N GLU A 157 9.44 -9.85 23.70
CA GLU A 157 9.06 -8.42 23.62
C GLU A 157 9.04 -7.69 24.97
N ASN A 158 8.72 -8.40 26.06
CA ASN A 158 8.60 -7.84 27.42
C ASN A 158 9.82 -8.06 28.31
N ARG A 159 10.94 -8.56 27.76
CA ARG A 159 12.17 -8.80 28.52
C ARG A 159 13.26 -7.79 28.16
N LEU A 160 13.96 -7.34 29.20
CA LEU A 160 15.04 -6.37 29.05
C LEU A 160 16.23 -7.00 28.33
N ASN A 161 16.91 -6.18 27.52
CA ASN A 161 18.19 -6.54 26.91
C ASN A 161 19.21 -6.90 28.02
N SER A 162 20.18 -7.72 27.64
CA SER A 162 21.30 -8.09 28.52
C SER A 162 22.61 -7.71 27.85
N ASN A 163 23.69 -7.60 28.60
CA ASN A 163 25.02 -7.62 28.00
C ASN A 163 25.43 -9.05 27.69
N TYR A 164 26.48 -9.22 26.88
CA TYR A 164 27.16 -10.50 26.73
C TYR A 164 28.68 -10.36 26.73
N LYS A 165 29.37 -11.45 27.06
CA LYS A 165 30.84 -11.53 27.03
C LYS A 165 31.32 -12.89 26.55
N TYR A 166 32.36 -12.89 25.73
CA TYR A 166 32.99 -14.10 25.22
C TYR A 166 33.92 -14.71 26.28
N ALA A 167 33.77 -16.02 26.52
CA ALA A 167 34.66 -16.79 27.38
C ALA A 167 35.69 -17.53 26.51
N ILE A 168 36.81 -16.87 26.20
CA ILE A 168 37.91 -17.46 25.43
C ILE A 168 39.19 -17.45 26.27
N LYS A 169 39.95 -18.54 26.21
CA LYS A 169 41.28 -18.64 26.80
C LYS A 169 42.28 -17.97 25.85
N THR A 170 42.57 -16.69 26.05
CA THR A 170 43.58 -16.00 25.25
C THR A 170 44.94 -16.05 25.95
N SER A 171 45.99 -16.40 25.21
CA SER A 171 47.39 -16.19 25.63
C SER A 171 47.80 -14.72 25.53
N ASN A 172 47.05 -13.92 24.77
CA ASN A 172 47.24 -12.49 24.58
C ASN A 172 46.47 -11.67 25.64
N LEU A 173 47.19 -10.83 26.38
CA LEU A 173 46.66 -9.91 27.41
C LEU A 173 45.79 -8.78 26.82
N ASN A 174 45.91 -8.49 25.53
CA ASN A 174 45.20 -7.40 24.85
C ASN A 174 43.90 -7.85 24.15
N GLY A 175 43.46 -9.08 24.39
CA GLY A 175 42.27 -9.66 23.75
C GLY A 175 42.61 -10.48 22.50
N PRO A 176 41.60 -11.14 21.90
CA PRO A 176 41.78 -11.96 20.70
C PRO A 176 42.18 -11.09 19.50
N GLU A 177 43.09 -11.59 18.65
CA GLU A 177 43.58 -10.88 17.45
C GLU A 177 42.45 -10.62 16.44
N SER A 178 42.57 -9.60 15.58
CA SER A 178 41.47 -9.12 14.71
C SER A 178 40.89 -10.20 13.78
N PHE A 179 41.65 -11.24 13.45
CA PHE A 179 41.16 -12.37 12.65
C PHE A 179 40.19 -13.30 13.40
N TYR A 180 40.12 -13.23 14.74
CA TYR A 180 39.16 -13.99 15.55
C TYR A 180 37.76 -13.37 15.56
N GLN A 181 37.58 -12.14 15.08
CA GLN A 181 36.32 -11.40 15.26
C GLN A 181 35.12 -12.09 14.59
N GLU A 182 35.30 -12.59 13.37
CA GLU A 182 34.25 -13.33 12.66
C GLU A 182 33.90 -14.66 13.37
N PHE A 183 34.89 -15.28 14.00
CA PHE A 183 34.70 -16.51 14.77
C PHE A 183 33.95 -16.23 16.09
N ILE A 184 34.38 -15.20 16.80
CA ILE A 184 33.81 -14.71 18.05
C ILE A 184 32.31 -14.38 17.86
N GLU A 185 31.96 -13.77 16.75
CA GLU A 185 30.57 -13.51 16.35
C GLU A 185 29.76 -14.79 16.11
N LYS A 186 30.38 -15.89 15.68
CA LYS A 186 29.75 -17.20 15.44
C LYS A 186 29.70 -18.11 16.66
N MET A 187 30.30 -17.73 17.80
CA MET A 187 30.30 -18.57 19.00
C MET A 187 28.88 -18.84 19.54
N PRO A 188 28.61 -20.07 20.03
CA PRO A 188 27.33 -20.38 20.65
C PRO A 188 27.17 -19.61 21.96
N GLU A 189 25.93 -19.27 22.29
CA GLU A 189 25.61 -18.69 23.59
C GLU A 189 25.54 -19.79 24.64
N TYR A 190 26.09 -19.54 25.82
CA TYR A 190 25.93 -20.46 26.95
C TYR A 190 24.50 -20.38 27.46
N LEU A 191 23.84 -21.53 27.56
CA LEU A 191 22.51 -21.67 28.14
C LEU A 191 22.59 -22.57 29.37
N HIS A 192 22.19 -22.04 30.53
CA HIS A 192 22.18 -22.83 31.74
C HIS A 192 21.19 -24.01 31.62
N PRO A 193 21.50 -25.22 32.13
CA PRO A 193 20.60 -26.37 32.04
C PRO A 193 19.20 -26.13 32.62
N GLU A 194 19.12 -25.41 33.75
CA GLU A 194 17.83 -25.03 34.35
C GLU A 194 17.07 -23.98 33.52
N SER A 195 17.76 -23.03 32.87
CA SER A 195 17.15 -22.09 31.92
C SER A 195 16.57 -22.86 30.73
N LYS A 196 17.36 -23.79 30.15
CA LYS A 196 16.93 -24.66 29.05
C LYS A 196 15.68 -25.45 29.41
N LYS A 197 15.67 -26.08 30.58
CA LYS A 197 14.52 -26.83 31.10
C LYS A 197 13.28 -25.95 31.22
N LYS A 198 13.41 -24.71 31.72
CA LYS A 198 12.28 -23.76 31.80
C LYS A 198 11.75 -23.39 30.42
N TYR A 199 12.63 -23.13 29.45
CA TYR A 199 12.21 -22.82 28.07
C TYR A 199 11.49 -24.01 27.42
N LEU A 200 12.01 -25.22 27.58
CA LEU A 200 11.37 -26.45 27.09
C LEU A 200 10.01 -26.70 27.74
N GLN A 201 9.86 -26.46 29.04
CA GLN A 201 8.55 -26.56 29.70
C GLN A 201 7.53 -25.55 29.15
N GLN A 202 7.94 -24.32 28.87
CA GLN A 202 7.06 -23.33 28.24
C GLN A 202 6.72 -23.70 26.79
N TYR A 203 7.70 -24.22 26.04
CA TYR A 203 7.49 -24.77 24.71
C TYR A 203 6.42 -25.87 24.76
N GLU A 204 6.55 -26.87 25.65
CA GLU A 204 5.60 -27.98 25.77
C GLU A 204 4.19 -27.51 26.12
N LEU A 205 4.08 -26.54 27.04
CA LEU A 205 2.78 -25.94 27.40
C LEU A 205 2.11 -25.26 26.21
N LEU A 206 2.86 -24.54 25.39
CA LEU A 206 2.35 -23.88 24.18
C LEU A 206 2.05 -24.89 23.06
N ASP A 207 2.85 -25.94 22.90
CA ASP A 207 2.63 -27.02 21.93
C ASP A 207 1.33 -27.78 22.24
N ILE A 208 1.01 -28.00 23.52
CA ILE A 208 -0.28 -28.55 23.95
C ILE A 208 -1.43 -27.62 23.58
N GLN A 209 -1.29 -26.31 23.81
CA GLN A 209 -2.30 -25.31 23.43
C GLN A 209 -2.50 -25.26 21.92
N LEU A 210 -1.41 -25.33 21.15
CA LEU A 210 -1.44 -25.41 19.70
C LEU A 210 -2.19 -26.66 19.24
N GLY A 211 -1.91 -27.82 19.84
CA GLY A 211 -2.61 -29.07 19.57
C GLY A 211 -4.11 -28.95 19.82
N GLN A 212 -4.54 -28.31 20.92
CA GLN A 212 -5.95 -28.05 21.20
C GLN A 212 -6.59 -27.16 20.12
N LEU A 213 -5.91 -26.09 19.70
CA LEU A 213 -6.36 -25.20 18.62
C LEU A 213 -6.46 -25.93 17.27
N GLN A 214 -5.53 -26.82 16.98
CA GLN A 214 -5.53 -27.65 15.78
C GLN A 214 -6.67 -28.67 15.75
N THR A 215 -7.22 -29.08 16.89
CA THR A 215 -8.41 -29.96 16.91
C THR A 215 -9.72 -29.24 16.56
N GLN A 216 -9.75 -27.90 16.66
CA GLN A 216 -10.92 -27.07 16.34
C GLN A 216 -10.95 -26.72 14.84
N ILE A 217 -10.84 -27.73 13.98
CA ILE A 217 -10.83 -27.53 12.52
C ILE A 217 -12.24 -27.21 12.04
N THR A 218 -12.40 -26.02 11.45
CA THR A 218 -13.53 -25.74 10.56
C THR A 218 -13.20 -26.31 9.19
N THR A 219 -13.92 -27.34 8.75
CA THR A 219 -13.73 -27.93 7.42
C THR A 219 -14.13 -26.92 6.35
N LEU A 220 -13.24 -26.69 5.38
CA LEU A 220 -13.51 -25.88 4.22
C LEU A 220 -13.66 -26.75 2.97
N ASP A 221 -14.66 -26.45 2.15
CA ASP A 221 -14.86 -27.07 0.85
C ASP A 221 -14.14 -26.23 -0.23
N PHE A 222 -12.88 -26.58 -0.49
CA PHE A 222 -12.05 -25.88 -1.47
C PHE A 222 -12.55 -26.06 -2.91
N GLU A 223 -13.27 -27.15 -3.21
CA GLU A 223 -13.85 -27.37 -4.55
C GLU A 223 -14.96 -26.35 -4.82
N LYS A 224 -15.82 -26.09 -3.83
CA LYS A 224 -16.82 -25.01 -3.92
C LYS A 224 -16.17 -23.63 -4.02
N ALA A 225 -15.03 -23.43 -3.36
CA ALA A 225 -14.30 -22.17 -3.43
C ALA A 225 -13.70 -21.93 -4.83
N GLU A 226 -13.15 -22.96 -5.48
CA GLU A 226 -12.66 -22.85 -6.87
C GLU A 226 -13.78 -22.54 -7.87
N GLN A 227 -15.02 -22.96 -7.59
CA GLN A 227 -16.19 -22.73 -8.43
C GLN A 227 -17.06 -21.58 -7.93
N LEU A 228 -16.48 -20.61 -7.19
CA LEU A 228 -17.23 -19.60 -6.44
C LEU A 228 -18.28 -18.89 -7.29
N GLU A 229 -17.94 -18.47 -8.52
CA GLU A 229 -18.87 -17.73 -9.38
C GLU A 229 -20.17 -18.50 -9.68
N GLN A 230 -20.07 -19.82 -9.82
CA GLN A 230 -21.17 -20.73 -10.17
C GLN A 230 -22.04 -21.11 -8.95
N GLN A 231 -21.57 -20.80 -7.73
CA GLN A 231 -22.31 -21.11 -6.51
C GLN A 231 -23.48 -20.16 -6.28
N GLU A 232 -24.54 -20.68 -5.66
CA GLU A 232 -25.66 -19.90 -5.15
C GLU A 232 -25.22 -18.98 -3.99
N GLU A 233 -25.97 -17.90 -3.76
CA GLU A 233 -25.63 -16.89 -2.75
C GLU A 233 -25.60 -17.47 -1.33
N GLU A 234 -26.51 -18.38 -0.99
CA GLU A 234 -26.53 -19.05 0.33
C GLU A 234 -25.25 -19.86 0.56
N THR A 235 -24.81 -20.60 -0.45
CA THR A 235 -23.56 -21.37 -0.43
C THR A 235 -22.35 -20.44 -0.30
N LYS A 236 -22.33 -19.30 -0.99
CA LYS A 236 -21.28 -18.28 -0.86
C LYS A 236 -21.22 -17.72 0.57
N ILE A 237 -22.36 -17.44 1.18
CA ILE A 237 -22.44 -16.94 2.56
C ILE A 237 -21.98 -18.00 3.57
N GLU A 238 -22.36 -19.27 3.38
CA GLU A 238 -21.90 -20.37 4.22
C GLU A 238 -20.38 -20.57 4.11
N LEU A 239 -19.86 -20.62 2.88
CA LEU A 239 -18.43 -20.72 2.61
C LEU A 239 -17.68 -19.56 3.27
N PHE A 240 -18.19 -18.33 3.16
CA PHE A 240 -17.62 -17.15 3.80
C PHE A 240 -17.54 -17.29 5.33
N LYS A 241 -18.62 -17.71 5.98
CA LYS A 241 -18.64 -17.93 7.44
C LYS A 241 -17.60 -18.96 7.86
N ASN A 242 -17.53 -20.08 7.14
CA ASN A 242 -16.57 -21.15 7.41
C ASN A 242 -15.11 -20.69 7.18
N SER A 243 -14.87 -19.96 6.10
CA SER A 243 -13.57 -19.34 5.83
C SER A 243 -13.15 -18.39 6.93
N LEU A 244 -14.06 -17.56 7.45
CA LEU A 244 -13.75 -16.62 8.54
C LEU A 244 -13.38 -17.32 9.85
N MET A 245 -14.14 -18.34 10.23
CA MET A 245 -13.83 -19.14 11.41
C MET A 245 -12.47 -19.84 11.26
N ARG A 246 -12.18 -20.41 10.08
CA ARG A 246 -10.88 -21.03 9.79
C ARG A 246 -9.74 -20.02 9.82
N ASN A 247 -9.93 -18.84 9.22
CA ASN A 247 -8.96 -17.75 9.20
C ASN A 247 -8.59 -17.27 10.60
N LYS A 248 -9.58 -17.09 11.49
CA LYS A 248 -9.34 -16.77 12.90
C LYS A 248 -8.54 -17.85 13.62
N ASN A 249 -8.90 -19.12 13.40
CA ASN A 249 -8.18 -20.25 13.98
C ASN A 249 -6.71 -20.28 13.50
N LEU A 250 -6.46 -20.11 12.19
CA LEU A 250 -5.11 -20.05 11.62
C LEU A 250 -4.29 -18.87 12.13
N PHE A 251 -4.92 -17.70 12.31
CA PHE A 251 -4.26 -16.52 12.86
C PHE A 251 -3.79 -16.74 14.31
N GLU A 252 -4.61 -17.36 15.16
CA GLU A 252 -4.23 -17.71 16.53
C GLU A 252 -3.19 -18.83 16.57
N GLN A 253 -3.25 -19.80 15.65
CA GLN A 253 -2.18 -20.81 15.49
C GLN A 253 -0.84 -20.15 15.13
N ALA A 254 -0.82 -19.21 14.18
CA ALA A 254 0.39 -18.50 13.78
C ALA A 254 1.01 -17.73 14.96
N LYS A 255 0.20 -16.99 15.74
CA LYS A 255 0.67 -16.31 16.95
C LYS A 255 1.27 -17.26 17.99
N LEU A 256 0.68 -18.44 18.18
CA LEU A 256 1.24 -19.44 19.09
C LEU A 256 2.53 -20.03 18.54
N LEU A 257 2.59 -20.34 17.24
CA LEU A 257 3.78 -20.86 16.58
C LEU A 257 4.95 -19.87 16.63
N ASP A 258 4.71 -18.57 16.47
CA ASP A 258 5.75 -17.54 16.65
C ASP A 258 6.30 -17.57 18.10
N LYS A 259 5.44 -17.70 19.12
CA LYS A 259 5.89 -17.86 20.51
C LYS A 259 6.64 -19.16 20.76
N ILE A 260 6.16 -20.27 20.19
CA ILE A 260 6.82 -21.58 20.27
C ILE A 260 8.22 -21.49 19.66
N MET A 261 8.35 -20.79 18.53
CA MET A 261 9.61 -20.51 17.85
C MET A 261 10.57 -19.73 18.76
N ASP A 262 10.10 -18.67 19.43
CA ASP A 262 10.92 -17.90 20.38
C ASP A 262 11.46 -18.78 21.51
N TYR A 263 10.63 -19.68 22.07
CA TYR A 263 11.07 -20.61 23.11
C TYR A 263 12.01 -21.70 22.59
N ALA A 264 11.79 -22.23 21.38
CA ALA A 264 12.69 -23.19 20.75
C ALA A 264 14.07 -22.57 20.46
N ASN A 265 14.10 -21.33 19.96
CA ASN A 265 15.31 -20.53 19.77
C ASN A 265 16.02 -20.26 21.11
N ALA A 266 15.29 -19.83 22.13
CA ALA A 266 15.85 -19.59 23.46
C ALA A 266 16.39 -20.87 24.13
N ALA A 267 15.79 -22.03 23.83
CA ALA A 267 16.26 -23.35 24.26
C ALA A 267 17.42 -23.91 23.42
N GLN A 268 17.75 -23.26 22.30
CA GLN A 268 18.76 -23.67 21.31
C GLN A 268 18.51 -25.09 20.76
N GLU A 269 17.25 -25.42 20.46
CA GLU A 269 16.85 -26.74 19.96
C GLU A 269 16.53 -26.70 18.46
N GLN A 270 17.53 -26.96 17.61
CA GLN A 270 17.41 -26.84 16.16
C GLN A 270 16.27 -27.69 15.57
N ILE A 271 16.07 -28.92 16.08
CA ILE A 271 15.01 -29.80 15.60
C ILE A 271 13.62 -29.19 15.87
N LEU A 272 13.44 -28.55 17.02
CA LEU A 272 12.17 -27.89 17.38
C LEU A 272 11.97 -26.61 16.57
N ILE A 273 13.05 -25.85 16.33
CA ILE A 273 13.05 -24.66 15.47
C ILE A 273 12.60 -25.05 14.06
N ASP A 274 13.26 -26.03 13.43
CA ASP A 274 12.96 -26.47 12.06
C ASP A 274 11.52 -26.98 11.95
N LYS A 275 11.07 -27.81 12.90
CA LYS A 275 9.68 -28.30 12.98
C LYS A 275 8.67 -27.15 13.07
N THR A 276 8.91 -26.18 13.96
CA THR A 276 8.00 -25.05 14.17
C THR A 276 7.96 -24.15 12.92
N GLN A 277 9.10 -24.00 12.23
CA GLN A 277 9.20 -23.18 11.02
C GLN A 277 8.42 -23.80 9.86
N GLU A 278 8.49 -25.13 9.71
CA GLU A 278 7.69 -25.86 8.74
C GLU A 278 6.19 -25.70 9.01
N GLN A 279 5.76 -25.90 10.26
CA GLN A 279 4.35 -25.72 10.67
C GLN A 279 3.87 -24.29 10.42
N LEU A 280 4.68 -23.29 10.75
CA LEU A 280 4.37 -21.89 10.50
C LEU A 280 4.25 -21.58 9.00
N SER A 281 5.12 -22.15 8.17
CA SER A 281 5.01 -22.02 6.71
C SER A 281 3.73 -22.66 6.17
N GLN A 282 3.33 -23.83 6.67
CA GLN A 282 2.07 -24.49 6.29
C GLN A 282 0.86 -23.65 6.68
N VAL A 283 0.81 -23.17 7.92
CA VAL A 283 -0.27 -22.29 8.43
C VAL A 283 -0.35 -21.01 7.62
N ARG A 284 0.78 -20.36 7.30
CA ARG A 284 0.79 -19.12 6.50
C ARG A 284 0.31 -19.34 5.07
N LYS A 285 0.70 -20.44 4.42
CA LYS A 285 0.20 -20.80 3.08
C LYS A 285 -1.30 -21.02 3.06
N GLU A 286 -1.83 -21.75 4.06
CA GLU A 286 -3.27 -21.94 4.18
C GLU A 286 -3.99 -20.62 4.49
N TYR A 287 -3.43 -19.81 5.39
CA TYR A 287 -3.95 -18.48 5.73
C TYR A 287 -4.08 -17.58 4.49
N GLU A 288 -3.07 -17.57 3.62
CA GLU A 288 -3.12 -16.83 2.35
C GLU A 288 -4.23 -17.35 1.42
N SER A 289 -4.37 -18.67 1.27
CA SER A 289 -5.43 -19.27 0.46
C SER A 289 -6.82 -18.93 0.98
N ILE A 290 -7.06 -19.07 2.29
CA ILE A 290 -8.33 -18.71 2.93
C ILE A 290 -8.62 -17.22 2.78
N PHE A 291 -7.60 -16.37 2.92
CA PHE A 291 -7.75 -14.93 2.74
C PHE A 291 -8.23 -14.60 1.32
N CYS A 292 -7.69 -15.26 0.28
CA CYS A 292 -8.16 -15.09 -1.09
C CYS A 292 -9.65 -15.44 -1.25
N ILE A 293 -10.09 -16.56 -0.65
CA ILE A 293 -11.50 -16.99 -0.70
C ILE A 293 -12.41 -15.96 -0.02
N ILE A 294 -12.04 -15.52 1.19
CA ILE A 294 -12.79 -14.50 1.94
C ILE A 294 -12.90 -13.23 1.09
N HIS A 295 -11.77 -12.79 0.53
CA HIS A 295 -11.67 -11.60 -0.29
C HIS A 295 -12.55 -11.66 -1.54
N GLU A 296 -12.53 -12.78 -2.26
CA GLU A 296 -13.38 -13.01 -3.44
C GLU A 296 -14.86 -12.89 -3.13
N ILE A 297 -15.31 -13.34 -1.95
CA ILE A 297 -16.73 -13.31 -1.59
C ILE A 297 -17.18 -11.89 -1.23
N PHE A 298 -16.38 -11.12 -0.49
CA PHE A 298 -16.79 -9.78 -0.04
C PHE A 298 -16.45 -8.65 -1.01
N ALA A 299 -15.58 -8.86 -1.99
CA ALA A 299 -15.13 -7.81 -2.91
C ALA A 299 -16.33 -7.08 -3.56
N GLY A 300 -16.41 -5.76 -3.37
CA GLY A 300 -17.50 -4.93 -3.91
C GLY A 300 -18.89 -5.16 -3.30
N ARG A 301 -18.97 -5.81 -2.13
CA ARG A 301 -20.22 -6.03 -1.41
C ARG A 301 -20.50 -4.93 -0.41
N TYR A 302 -21.77 -4.57 -0.34
CA TYR A 302 -22.31 -3.69 0.69
C TYR A 302 -22.93 -4.54 1.80
N ILE A 303 -22.84 -4.03 3.01
CA ILE A 303 -23.43 -4.62 4.20
C ILE A 303 -24.23 -3.56 4.95
N ARG A 304 -25.13 -4.03 5.81
CA ARG A 304 -25.76 -3.21 6.85
C ARG A 304 -25.53 -3.83 8.22
N ASN A 305 -25.53 -3.01 9.26
CA ASN A 305 -25.66 -3.53 10.62
C ASN A 305 -27.12 -3.99 10.89
N ASN A 306 -27.28 -4.83 11.89
CA ASN A 306 -28.57 -5.42 12.31
C ASN A 306 -29.36 -4.53 13.28
N ASP A 307 -29.03 -3.24 13.37
CA ASP A 307 -29.68 -2.29 14.26
C ASP A 307 -31.06 -1.86 13.72
N PRO A 308 -31.99 -1.38 14.57
CA PRO A 308 -33.32 -0.92 14.13
C PRO A 308 -33.28 0.22 13.10
N ASN A 309 -32.22 1.02 13.12
CA ASN A 309 -31.92 2.04 12.12
C ASN A 309 -30.61 1.65 11.42
N PRO A 310 -30.67 0.84 10.35
CA PRO A 310 -29.50 0.24 9.76
C PRO A 310 -28.62 1.30 9.07
N VAL A 311 -27.33 1.25 9.40
CA VAL A 311 -26.26 1.98 8.75
C VAL A 311 -25.60 1.06 7.73
N HIS A 312 -25.35 1.60 6.54
CA HIS A 312 -24.75 0.87 5.43
C HIS A 312 -23.24 1.12 5.36
N TYR A 313 -22.52 0.06 5.03
CA TYR A 313 -21.08 0.05 4.88
C TYR A 313 -20.68 -0.68 3.60
N ILE A 314 -19.53 -0.32 3.05
CA ILE A 314 -18.82 -1.15 2.07
C ILE A 314 -17.69 -1.88 2.80
N ILE A 315 -17.52 -3.18 2.49
CA ILE A 315 -16.39 -3.93 3.02
C ILE A 315 -15.19 -3.57 2.17
N THR A 316 -14.14 -3.19 2.88
CA THR A 316 -12.98 -2.57 2.27
C THR A 316 -11.84 -3.56 2.34
N GLY A 317 -11.45 -4.04 3.50
CA GLY A 317 -10.54 -5.19 3.50
C GLY A 317 -10.52 -5.89 4.82
N ILE A 318 -9.44 -6.62 5.03
CA ILE A 318 -9.10 -7.20 6.32
C ILE A 318 -7.68 -6.75 6.66
N ASN A 319 -7.52 -6.14 7.82
CA ASN A 319 -6.22 -5.84 8.38
C ASN A 319 -5.56 -7.15 8.81
N LYS A 320 -4.63 -7.67 8.00
CA LYS A 320 -3.94 -8.95 8.24
C LYS A 320 -3.17 -9.00 9.56
N GLN A 321 -2.74 -7.86 10.10
CA GLN A 321 -1.96 -7.83 11.35
C GLN A 321 -2.81 -8.09 12.59
N VAL A 322 -4.07 -7.66 12.58
CA VAL A 322 -5.01 -7.81 13.72
C VAL A 322 -6.20 -8.72 13.40
N ASN A 323 -6.32 -9.16 12.14
CA ASN A 323 -7.40 -9.98 11.61
C ASN A 323 -8.80 -9.35 11.76
N GLU A 324 -8.89 -8.05 11.47
CA GLU A 324 -10.13 -7.27 11.58
C GLU A 324 -10.59 -6.77 10.21
N PHE A 325 -11.89 -6.85 9.97
CA PHE A 325 -12.54 -6.23 8.82
C PHE A 325 -12.42 -4.73 8.90
N ILE A 326 -12.07 -4.13 7.78
CA ILE A 326 -12.14 -2.71 7.56
C ILE A 326 -13.46 -2.46 6.84
N LEU A 327 -14.31 -1.62 7.42
CA LEU A 327 -15.56 -1.20 6.82
C LEU A 327 -15.55 0.32 6.67
N LEU A 328 -16.04 0.82 5.54
CA LEU A 328 -16.26 2.25 5.32
C LEU A 328 -17.74 2.54 5.34
N ARG A 329 -18.12 3.51 6.17
CA ARG A 329 -19.51 3.98 6.26
C ARG A 329 -19.89 4.73 4.98
N ILE A 330 -21.10 4.49 4.45
CA ILE A 330 -21.57 5.11 3.19
C ILE A 330 -22.22 6.48 3.43
N TYR A 331 -23.08 6.58 4.43
CA TYR A 331 -23.81 7.80 4.74
C TYR A 331 -23.41 8.36 6.10
N ASP A 332 -23.40 9.67 6.27
CA ASP A 332 -23.22 10.28 7.58
C ASP A 332 -24.47 10.11 8.48
N GLN A 333 -24.50 10.78 9.64
CA GLN A 333 -25.64 10.69 10.56
C GLN A 333 -26.94 11.33 10.03
N ASN A 334 -26.84 12.23 9.05
CA ASN A 334 -27.96 12.93 8.43
C ASN A 334 -28.38 12.31 7.08
N GLY A 335 -27.72 11.23 6.66
CA GLY A 335 -28.04 10.51 5.43
C GLY A 335 -27.32 11.04 4.19
N PHE A 336 -26.33 11.91 4.33
CA PHE A 336 -25.53 12.40 3.19
C PHE A 336 -24.44 11.42 2.81
N LEU A 337 -24.23 11.24 1.51
CA LEU A 337 -23.19 10.37 0.98
C LEU A 337 -21.81 10.90 1.37
N ILE A 338 -21.01 10.07 2.03
CA ILE A 338 -19.63 10.39 2.39
C ILE A 338 -18.76 10.26 1.14
N ILE A 339 -17.90 11.24 0.89
CA ILE A 339 -16.93 11.22 -0.20
C ILE A 339 -15.57 10.83 0.35
N GLU A 340 -15.00 9.82 -0.27
CA GLU A 340 -13.68 9.31 0.03
C GLU A 340 -12.62 10.32 -0.43
N TYR A 341 -12.20 11.20 0.48
CA TYR A 341 -10.99 11.99 0.31
C TYR A 341 -9.85 11.29 1.05
N ILE A 342 -8.69 11.22 0.39
CA ILE A 342 -7.53 10.34 0.63
C ILE A 342 -6.91 10.38 2.05
N GLN A 343 -7.48 11.09 3.04
CA GLN A 343 -6.78 11.40 4.30
C GLN A 343 -7.58 11.26 5.61
N GLY A 344 -8.77 10.63 5.64
CA GLY A 344 -9.55 10.49 6.88
C GLY A 344 -9.82 9.04 7.32
N ASP A 345 -9.22 8.57 8.41
CA ASP A 345 -9.58 7.29 9.07
C ASP A 345 -10.91 7.37 9.86
N THR A 346 -11.61 8.51 9.85
CA THR A 346 -12.72 8.79 10.79
C THR A 346 -14.04 8.07 10.47
N TYR A 347 -14.30 7.73 9.21
CA TYR A 347 -15.45 6.94 8.77
C TYR A 347 -15.13 5.45 8.56
N ARG A 348 -13.90 5.05 8.93
CA ARG A 348 -13.38 3.69 8.86
C ARG A 348 -13.55 3.02 10.22
N ILE A 349 -14.21 1.87 10.24
CA ILE A 349 -14.29 1.02 11.44
C ILE A 349 -13.51 -0.27 11.22
N GLN A 350 -12.80 -0.71 12.26
CA GLN A 350 -12.16 -2.02 12.32
C GLN A 350 -12.97 -2.91 13.25
N ILE A 351 -13.42 -4.06 12.76
CA ILE A 351 -14.22 -5.01 13.55
C ILE A 351 -13.71 -6.42 13.38
N ASN A 352 -13.68 -7.19 14.47
CA ASN A 352 -13.32 -8.60 14.40
C ASN A 352 -14.42 -9.45 13.74
N GLU A 353 -14.02 -10.65 13.29
CA GLU A 353 -14.90 -11.67 12.68
C GLU A 353 -16.18 -11.94 13.48
N THR A 354 -16.08 -12.07 14.80
CA THR A 354 -17.23 -12.43 15.64
C THR A 354 -18.28 -11.32 15.65
N THR A 355 -17.82 -10.07 15.77
CA THR A 355 -18.68 -8.88 15.71
C THR A 355 -19.30 -8.74 14.32
N PHE A 356 -18.51 -8.99 13.27
CA PHE A 356 -18.99 -8.97 11.89
C PHE A 356 -20.15 -9.96 11.71
N LEU A 357 -19.96 -11.23 12.09
CA LEU A 357 -20.97 -12.28 11.89
C LEU A 357 -22.25 -12.09 12.72
N GLN A 358 -22.15 -11.46 13.89
CA GLN A 358 -23.29 -11.23 14.78
C GLN A 358 -24.11 -10.00 14.40
N ASN A 359 -23.43 -8.92 14.00
CA ASN A 359 -24.04 -7.60 13.93
C ASN A 359 -24.22 -7.09 12.51
N TYR A 360 -23.71 -7.79 11.49
CA TYR A 360 -23.77 -7.33 10.11
C TYR A 360 -24.37 -8.37 9.18
N GLN A 361 -25.02 -7.89 8.12
CA GLN A 361 -25.64 -8.69 7.08
C GLN A 361 -25.20 -8.18 5.71
N PHE A 362 -24.81 -9.09 4.83
CA PHE A 362 -24.66 -8.79 3.40
C PHE A 362 -26.01 -8.38 2.82
N LEU A 363 -25.99 -7.33 2.00
CA LEU A 363 -27.14 -7.02 1.15
C LEU A 363 -27.30 -8.14 0.11
N THR A 364 -28.53 -8.58 -0.12
CA THR A 364 -28.82 -9.47 -1.24
C THR A 364 -28.51 -8.78 -2.57
N PRO A 365 -28.37 -9.51 -3.70
CA PRO A 365 -28.15 -8.88 -5.00
C PRO A 365 -29.21 -7.83 -5.37
N GLU A 366 -30.47 -8.07 -5.00
CA GLU A 366 -31.59 -7.14 -5.20
C GLU A 366 -31.45 -5.92 -4.27
N GLU A 367 -31.26 -6.12 -2.96
CA GLU A 367 -31.06 -5.02 -2.00
C GLU A 367 -29.86 -4.15 -2.37
N GLN A 368 -28.75 -4.76 -2.81
CA GLN A 368 -27.56 -4.03 -3.24
C GLN A 368 -27.82 -3.24 -4.52
N SER A 369 -28.57 -3.80 -5.48
CA SER A 369 -28.96 -3.08 -6.70
C SER A 369 -29.82 -1.87 -6.38
N ASP A 370 -30.82 -2.04 -5.53
CA ASP A 370 -31.71 -0.96 -5.08
C ASP A 370 -30.93 0.11 -4.32
N PHE A 371 -30.04 -0.32 -3.41
CA PHE A 371 -29.19 0.57 -2.63
C PHE A 371 -28.25 1.42 -3.51
N ILE A 372 -27.58 0.80 -4.50
CA ILE A 372 -26.70 1.52 -5.43
C ILE A 372 -27.51 2.49 -6.30
N ASN A 373 -28.71 2.09 -6.74
CA ASN A 373 -29.56 2.97 -7.53
C ASN A 373 -30.09 4.16 -6.71
N ASP A 374 -30.48 3.93 -5.45
CA ASP A 374 -30.86 4.97 -4.50
C ASP A 374 -29.71 5.96 -4.27
N MET A 375 -28.51 5.45 -3.93
CA MET A 375 -27.31 6.26 -3.76
C MET A 375 -26.99 7.16 -4.97
N ARG A 376 -27.32 6.70 -6.19
CA ARG A 376 -27.08 7.42 -7.45
C ARG A 376 -28.17 8.45 -7.78
N THR A 377 -29.43 8.11 -7.54
CA THR A 377 -30.57 8.85 -8.11
C THR A 377 -31.30 9.71 -7.08
N ASN A 378 -31.12 9.42 -5.79
CA ASN A 378 -31.84 10.10 -4.73
C ASN A 378 -31.08 11.35 -4.27
N SER A 379 -31.62 12.51 -4.61
CA SER A 379 -31.06 13.81 -4.24
C SER A 379 -31.04 14.06 -2.73
N ASN A 380 -31.75 13.28 -1.92
CA ASN A 380 -31.74 13.42 -0.46
C ASN A 380 -30.38 13.06 0.16
N HIS A 381 -29.55 12.28 -0.54
CA HIS A 381 -28.19 11.96 -0.11
C HIS A 381 -27.17 13.05 -0.46
N ILE A 382 -27.62 14.16 -1.05
CA ILE A 382 -26.79 15.29 -1.44
C ILE A 382 -27.22 16.51 -0.63
N LEU A 383 -26.31 17.07 0.16
CA LEU A 383 -26.58 18.31 0.87
C LEU A 383 -26.60 19.47 -0.13
N THR A 384 -27.76 20.08 -0.34
CA THR A 384 -27.84 21.32 -1.13
C THR A 384 -27.66 22.51 -0.19
N LEU A 385 -26.59 23.28 -0.39
CA LEU A 385 -26.30 24.53 0.31
C LEU A 385 -26.63 25.72 -0.59
N LYS A 386 -27.66 26.49 -0.24
CA LYS A 386 -27.85 27.84 -0.79
C LYS A 386 -27.07 28.83 0.06
N TYR A 387 -26.28 29.69 -0.57
CA TYR A 387 -25.40 30.63 0.12
C TYR A 387 -25.31 31.99 -0.59
N GLU A 388 -24.81 32.98 0.11
CA GLU A 388 -24.35 34.26 -0.45
C GLU A 388 -22.88 34.50 -0.14
N LEU A 389 -22.26 35.42 -0.90
CA LEU A 389 -20.90 35.88 -0.64
C LEU A 389 -20.96 37.28 -0.05
N VAL A 390 -20.39 37.45 1.13
CA VAL A 390 -20.29 38.73 1.82
C VAL A 390 -18.82 39.11 1.94
N ASP A 391 -18.50 40.39 1.77
CA ASP A 391 -17.17 40.93 2.01
C ASP A 391 -17.06 41.32 3.49
N ILE A 392 -16.19 40.62 4.21
CA ILE A 392 -15.92 40.85 5.63
C ILE A 392 -14.41 41.08 5.76
N ASP A 393 -14.03 42.29 6.19
CA ASP A 393 -12.64 42.72 6.37
C ASP A 393 -11.74 42.54 5.13
N GLY A 394 -12.30 42.72 3.92
CA GLY A 394 -11.58 42.57 2.66
C GLY A 394 -11.42 41.11 2.21
N SER A 395 -12.08 40.18 2.90
CA SER A 395 -12.15 38.76 2.54
C SER A 395 -13.57 38.38 2.15
N LYS A 396 -13.73 37.71 1.01
CA LYS A 396 -15.03 37.14 0.63
C LYS A 396 -15.29 35.90 1.48
N GLN A 397 -16.42 35.87 2.18
CA GLN A 397 -16.83 34.75 3.00
C GLN A 397 -18.16 34.18 2.51
N CYS A 398 -18.27 32.85 2.55
CA CYS A 398 -19.50 32.12 2.27
C CYS A 398 -20.43 32.20 3.49
N ILE A 399 -21.63 32.74 3.29
CA ILE A 399 -22.68 32.77 4.30
C ILE A 399 -23.81 31.82 3.87
N PRO A 400 -24.03 30.69 4.56
CA PRO A 400 -25.17 29.81 4.34
C PRO A 400 -26.50 30.55 4.54
N ILE A 401 -27.40 30.43 3.57
CA ILE A 401 -28.76 30.99 3.63
C ILE A 401 -29.76 29.88 3.96
N GLU A 402 -29.68 28.76 3.25
CA GLU A 402 -30.64 27.67 3.36
C GLU A 402 -29.97 26.34 3.00
N THR A 403 -30.40 25.25 3.64
CA THR A 403 -29.99 23.90 3.28
C THR A 403 -31.17 23.02 2.93
N TYR A 404 -30.93 22.05 2.06
CA TYR A 404 -31.85 20.94 1.81
C TYR A 404 -31.13 19.61 2.03
N PRO A 405 -31.64 18.76 2.93
CA PRO A 405 -32.70 19.02 3.90
C PRO A 405 -32.37 20.18 4.87
N ALA A 406 -33.41 20.78 5.44
CA ALA A 406 -33.26 21.86 6.42
C ALA A 406 -32.79 21.31 7.79
N GLY A 407 -32.22 22.19 8.63
CA GLY A 407 -31.84 21.84 10.01
C GLY A 407 -30.41 21.33 10.18
N ILE A 408 -29.53 21.56 9.19
CA ILE A 408 -28.12 21.19 9.27
C ILE A 408 -27.37 22.12 10.22
N ASN A 409 -26.62 21.55 11.16
CA ASN A 409 -25.84 22.28 12.14
C ASN A 409 -24.38 22.46 11.67
N PHE A 410 -24.08 23.57 11.00
CA PHE A 410 -22.71 23.92 10.59
C PHE A 410 -21.82 24.40 11.74
N GLU A 411 -22.35 24.70 12.93
CA GLU A 411 -21.51 25.10 14.07
C GLU A 411 -20.86 23.87 14.71
N ASN A 412 -21.61 22.78 14.86
CA ASN A 412 -21.18 21.60 15.60
C ASN A 412 -20.82 20.42 14.70
N ASP A 413 -21.58 20.16 13.64
CA ASP A 413 -21.50 18.87 12.93
C ASP A 413 -20.72 18.96 11.61
N TYR A 414 -20.71 20.14 10.98
CA TYR A 414 -20.09 20.34 9.67
C TYR A 414 -19.14 21.54 9.65
N GLU A 415 -18.30 21.61 8.64
CA GLU A 415 -17.43 22.73 8.33
C GLU A 415 -17.48 23.01 6.82
N ILE A 416 -17.58 24.28 6.44
CA ILE A 416 -17.56 24.70 5.03
C ILE A 416 -16.15 25.18 4.70
N THR A 417 -15.47 24.45 3.84
CA THR A 417 -14.22 24.91 3.23
C THR A 417 -14.52 25.78 2.02
N SER A 418 -13.79 26.87 1.86
CA SER A 418 -13.97 27.80 0.73
C SER A 418 -12.64 28.12 0.07
N ASN A 419 -12.66 28.47 -1.21
CA ASN A 419 -11.48 28.98 -1.91
C ASN A 419 -11.17 30.44 -1.54
N TYR A 420 -10.09 30.99 -2.10
CA TYR A 420 -9.66 32.37 -1.85
C TYR A 420 -10.68 33.44 -2.28
N GLU A 421 -11.62 33.10 -3.18
CA GLU A 421 -12.71 33.99 -3.60
C GLU A 421 -13.98 33.80 -2.75
N GLY A 422 -13.92 32.97 -1.70
CA GLY A 422 -15.02 32.71 -0.78
C GLY A 422 -16.02 31.68 -1.26
N TYR A 423 -15.84 31.06 -2.43
CA TYR A 423 -16.76 30.03 -2.92
C TYR A 423 -16.58 28.73 -2.14
N PRO A 424 -17.68 28.08 -1.68
CA PRO A 424 -17.59 26.81 -0.98
C PRO A 424 -17.03 25.72 -1.90
N THR A 425 -15.96 25.05 -1.49
CA THR A 425 -15.29 23.99 -2.26
C THR A 425 -15.64 22.59 -1.78
N SER A 426 -15.91 22.44 -0.48
CA SER A 426 -16.38 21.19 0.11
C SER A 426 -17.04 21.45 1.46
N ILE A 427 -17.95 20.57 1.86
CA ILE A 427 -18.51 20.54 3.22
C ILE A 427 -18.04 19.24 3.88
N ILE A 428 -17.45 19.38 5.06
CA ILE A 428 -16.82 18.31 5.82
C ILE A 428 -17.66 18.06 7.07
N ASN A 429 -18.17 16.86 7.23
CA ASN A 429 -18.69 16.38 8.50
C ASN A 429 -17.52 16.16 9.47
N LYS A 430 -17.58 16.77 10.66
CA LYS A 430 -16.46 16.71 11.62
C LYS A 430 -16.20 15.31 12.15
N SER A 431 -17.20 14.42 12.12
CA SER A 431 -17.08 13.02 12.55
C SER A 431 -16.74 12.06 11.41
N PHE A 432 -17.14 12.38 10.17
CA PHE A 432 -17.12 11.40 9.06
C PHE A 432 -16.40 11.87 7.79
N GLY A 433 -15.90 13.10 7.73
CA GLY A 433 -15.17 13.63 6.58
C GLY A 433 -16.07 14.29 5.53
N GLY A 434 -15.55 14.45 4.31
CA GLY A 434 -16.25 15.14 3.23
C GLY A 434 -17.58 14.48 2.85
N ILE A 435 -18.60 15.28 2.55
CA ILE A 435 -19.91 14.78 2.10
C ILE A 435 -20.27 15.32 0.71
N LYS A 436 -21.13 14.58 0.00
CA LYS A 436 -21.67 14.95 -1.31
C LYS A 436 -22.55 16.17 -1.17
N THR A 437 -22.18 17.21 -1.89
CA THR A 437 -22.77 18.54 -1.72
C THR A 437 -23.07 19.19 -3.06
N ARG A 438 -24.08 20.05 -3.05
CA ARG A 438 -24.43 20.93 -4.17
C ARG A 438 -24.53 22.35 -3.64
N ALA A 439 -23.65 23.23 -4.09
CA ALA A 439 -23.67 24.62 -3.67
C ALA A 439 -24.38 25.51 -4.71
N ILE A 440 -25.29 26.36 -4.25
CA ILE A 440 -26.08 27.27 -5.08
C ILE A 440 -25.94 28.68 -4.51
N ARG A 441 -25.45 29.63 -5.29
CA ARG A 441 -25.35 31.03 -4.89
C ARG A 441 -26.65 31.74 -5.20
N VAL A 442 -27.29 32.27 -4.17
CA VAL A 442 -28.58 32.97 -4.30
C VAL A 442 -28.41 34.27 -5.10
N GLY A 443 -29.38 34.55 -5.98
CA GLY A 443 -29.45 35.82 -6.71
C GLY A 443 -28.41 36.00 -7.81
N SER A 444 -27.69 34.93 -8.16
CA SER A 444 -26.61 35.00 -9.14
C SER A 444 -26.95 34.14 -10.34
N GLU A 445 -27.19 34.79 -11.48
CA GLU A 445 -27.45 34.09 -12.73
C GLU A 445 -26.16 33.47 -13.30
N PHE A 446 -24.97 33.97 -12.94
CA PHE A 446 -23.67 33.53 -13.44
C PHE A 446 -22.67 33.26 -12.32
N ASN A 447 -22.14 32.04 -12.24
CA ASN A 447 -21.05 31.64 -11.32
C ASN A 447 -20.28 30.40 -11.81
N ALA A 448 -19.67 30.48 -12.97
CA ALA A 448 -18.51 29.62 -13.21
C ALA A 448 -17.42 30.04 -12.20
N ILE A 449 -17.02 29.14 -11.31
CA ILE A 449 -15.87 29.39 -10.44
C ILE A 449 -14.65 29.45 -11.34
N ARG A 450 -13.84 30.51 -11.26
CA ARG A 450 -12.69 30.73 -12.16
C ARG A 450 -11.55 29.71 -12.00
N SER A 451 -11.73 28.71 -11.13
CA SER A 451 -10.68 27.82 -10.64
C SER A 451 -11.18 26.41 -10.28
N PRO A 452 -11.98 25.75 -11.13
CA PRO A 452 -11.67 24.35 -11.39
C PRO A 452 -11.55 24.09 -12.89
N THR A 453 -10.49 23.40 -13.26
CA THR A 453 -10.33 22.85 -14.61
C THR A 453 -11.48 21.88 -14.88
N ILE A 454 -12.25 22.14 -15.95
CA ILE A 454 -13.33 21.24 -16.38
C ILE A 454 -12.70 19.92 -16.83
N SER A 455 -13.17 18.78 -16.33
CA SER A 455 -12.69 17.48 -16.81
C SER A 455 -13.73 16.87 -17.74
N ILE A 456 -13.33 16.51 -18.96
CA ILE A 456 -14.23 15.97 -19.98
C ILE A 456 -13.69 14.63 -20.45
N TYR A 457 -14.52 13.59 -20.44
CA TYR A 457 -14.14 12.24 -20.80
C TYR A 457 -14.80 11.86 -22.13
N THR A 458 -13.97 11.46 -23.11
CA THR A 458 -14.39 11.29 -24.51
C THR A 458 -13.94 9.97 -25.10
N SER A 459 -14.62 9.52 -26.15
CA SER A 459 -14.17 8.43 -27.02
C SER A 459 -14.51 8.74 -28.48
N ASN A 460 -13.80 8.12 -29.43
CA ASN A 460 -14.22 8.19 -30.82
C ASN A 460 -15.50 7.37 -31.01
N TYR A 461 -16.52 7.94 -31.65
CA TYR A 461 -17.71 7.19 -32.08
C TYR A 461 -17.55 6.72 -33.53
N SER A 462 -17.03 7.60 -34.38
CA SER A 462 -16.65 7.32 -35.76
C SER A 462 -15.54 8.28 -36.20
N ASP A 463 -15.08 8.17 -37.45
CA ASP A 463 -14.08 9.10 -38.00
C ASP A 463 -14.57 10.56 -38.01
N THR A 464 -15.88 10.79 -37.94
CA THR A 464 -16.51 12.13 -38.02
C THR A 464 -17.43 12.48 -36.85
N ALA A 465 -17.46 11.64 -35.81
CA ALA A 465 -18.22 11.91 -34.58
C ALA A 465 -17.47 11.54 -33.30
N LEU A 466 -17.57 12.43 -32.30
CA LEU A 466 -17.01 12.27 -30.96
C LEU A 466 -18.13 11.90 -29.97
N ASN A 467 -17.84 10.98 -29.05
CA ASN A 467 -18.70 10.65 -27.91
C ASN A 467 -18.18 11.36 -26.66
N ILE A 468 -18.99 12.20 -26.04
CA ILE A 468 -18.74 12.76 -24.71
C ILE A 468 -19.60 12.00 -23.70
N PHE A 469 -19.00 11.25 -22.80
CA PHE A 469 -19.74 10.33 -21.94
C PHE A 469 -19.63 10.64 -20.44
N HIS A 470 -18.82 11.62 -20.04
CA HIS A 470 -18.73 12.11 -18.66
C HIS A 470 -18.15 13.52 -18.62
N ILE A 471 -18.66 14.37 -17.73
CA ILE A 471 -18.15 15.73 -17.51
C ILE A 471 -18.16 16.09 -16.02
N HIS A 472 -17.06 16.67 -15.55
CA HIS A 472 -17.01 17.40 -14.30
C HIS A 472 -16.99 18.90 -14.55
N LEU A 473 -18.01 19.58 -14.06
CA LEU A 473 -18.27 20.99 -14.22
C LEU A 473 -18.80 21.56 -12.89
N SER A 474 -18.16 22.62 -12.40
CA SER A 474 -18.66 23.38 -11.24
C SER A 474 -19.42 24.62 -11.71
N ASP A 475 -20.72 24.65 -11.44
CA ASP A 475 -21.54 25.85 -11.59
C ASP A 475 -22.44 26.01 -10.35
N HIS A 476 -22.30 27.14 -9.66
CA HIS A 476 -23.09 27.45 -8.46
C HIS A 476 -24.33 28.30 -8.78
N SER A 477 -24.75 28.38 -10.03
CA SER A 477 -25.94 29.14 -10.42
C SER A 477 -27.24 28.41 -10.04
N GLU A 478 -28.30 29.20 -9.88
CA GLU A 478 -29.61 28.72 -9.43
C GLU A 478 -30.41 28.03 -10.53
N LYS A 479 -30.11 28.30 -11.80
CA LYS A 479 -30.79 27.71 -12.96
C LYS A 479 -30.08 26.42 -13.39
N LYS A 480 -30.84 25.44 -13.91
CA LYS A 480 -30.27 24.24 -14.53
C LYS A 480 -29.42 24.65 -15.73
N GLN A 481 -28.20 24.11 -15.81
CA GLN A 481 -27.29 24.39 -16.91
C GLN A 481 -27.65 23.54 -18.14
N ILE A 482 -27.64 24.18 -19.30
CA ILE A 482 -27.82 23.51 -20.60
C ILE A 482 -26.47 23.50 -21.29
N LEU A 483 -26.00 22.30 -21.63
CA LEU A 483 -24.76 22.09 -22.36
C LEU A 483 -25.05 21.84 -23.84
N GLN A 484 -24.41 22.62 -24.69
CA GLN A 484 -24.38 22.42 -26.13
C GLN A 484 -23.02 21.89 -26.55
N ALA A 485 -22.97 21.04 -27.57
CA ALA A 485 -21.73 20.70 -28.26
C ALA A 485 -21.90 20.93 -29.76
N VAL A 486 -20.82 21.32 -30.44
CA VAL A 486 -20.83 21.58 -31.88
C VAL A 486 -19.58 20.98 -32.51
N TYR A 487 -19.76 20.24 -33.60
CA TYR A 487 -18.65 19.76 -34.43
C TYR A 487 -18.43 20.76 -35.57
N ILE A 488 -17.24 21.35 -35.64
CA ILE A 488 -16.91 22.40 -36.60
C ILE A 488 -16.00 21.86 -37.72
N ARG A 489 -16.08 22.49 -38.89
CA ARG A 489 -15.21 22.18 -40.03
C ARG A 489 -13.83 22.80 -39.86
N ASP A 490 -12.87 22.33 -40.66
CA ASP A 490 -11.50 22.87 -40.68
C ASP A 490 -11.41 24.34 -41.15
N ASP A 491 -12.41 24.81 -41.92
CA ASP A 491 -12.52 26.20 -42.37
C ASP A 491 -13.18 27.14 -41.36
N GLN A 492 -13.65 26.61 -40.23
CA GLN A 492 -14.35 27.37 -39.19
C GLN A 492 -13.45 27.60 -37.97
N SER A 493 -13.66 28.74 -37.32
CA SER A 493 -12.92 29.20 -36.15
C SER A 493 -13.79 29.12 -34.89
N ILE A 494 -13.19 29.29 -33.71
CA ILE A 494 -13.93 29.27 -32.43
C ILE A 494 -14.84 30.52 -32.35
N GLU A 495 -14.35 31.63 -32.88
CA GLU A 495 -14.98 32.94 -32.93
C GLU A 495 -16.34 32.91 -33.64
N ASP A 496 -16.48 32.06 -34.65
CA ASP A 496 -17.74 31.84 -35.38
C ASP A 496 -18.88 31.31 -34.48
N PHE A 497 -18.52 30.78 -33.30
CA PHE A 497 -19.45 30.16 -32.34
C PHE A 497 -19.57 30.94 -31.02
N GLU A 498 -18.99 32.14 -30.92
CA GLU A 498 -19.19 33.04 -29.77
C GLU A 498 -20.60 33.68 -29.76
N ALA A 499 -21.32 33.63 -30.89
CA ALA A 499 -22.74 34.00 -30.91
C ALA A 499 -23.62 32.88 -30.33
N TRP A 500 -24.43 33.20 -29.32
CA TRP A 500 -25.44 32.31 -28.76
C TRP A 500 -26.81 32.69 -29.33
N GLN A 501 -27.43 31.79 -30.10
CA GLN A 501 -28.75 32.06 -30.69
C GLN A 501 -29.87 31.63 -29.73
N ASP A 502 -30.78 32.57 -29.48
CA ASP A 502 -31.93 32.43 -28.58
C ASP A 502 -33.18 31.93 -29.33
N GLN A 503 -33.14 30.71 -29.86
CA GLN A 503 -34.29 30.23 -30.63
C GLN A 503 -35.47 29.79 -29.73
N ASN A 504 -35.27 29.55 -28.43
CA ASN A 504 -36.29 29.03 -27.51
C ASN A 504 -36.32 29.67 -26.09
N ARG A 505 -35.63 30.79 -25.81
CA ARG A 505 -35.47 31.39 -24.45
C ARG A 505 -34.72 30.55 -23.42
N GLU A 506 -34.24 29.38 -23.80
CA GLU A 506 -33.34 28.55 -23.01
C GLU A 506 -31.91 28.74 -23.54
N ILE A 507 -31.22 29.74 -22.99
CA ILE A 507 -29.85 30.04 -23.38
C ILE A 507 -28.94 28.93 -22.83
N SER A 508 -28.36 28.13 -23.72
CA SER A 508 -27.26 27.22 -23.39
C SER A 508 -26.17 27.99 -22.66
N ARG A 509 -25.58 27.40 -21.62
CA ARG A 509 -24.57 28.08 -20.80
C ARG A 509 -23.14 27.68 -21.14
N TYR A 510 -23.00 26.42 -21.54
CA TYR A 510 -21.74 25.84 -21.94
C TYR A 510 -21.83 25.37 -23.38
N LYS A 511 -20.80 25.66 -24.18
CA LYS A 511 -20.68 25.21 -25.56
C LYS A 511 -19.33 24.54 -25.75
N ILE A 512 -19.33 23.24 -26.01
CA ILE A 512 -18.14 22.46 -26.31
C ILE A 512 -17.93 22.49 -27.83
N VAL A 513 -16.77 22.98 -28.27
CA VAL A 513 -16.41 23.06 -29.68
C VAL A 513 -15.45 21.92 -30.00
N ILE A 514 -15.82 21.11 -30.99
CA ILE A 514 -15.11 19.90 -31.40
C ILE A 514 -14.62 20.06 -32.83
N GLN A 515 -13.36 19.68 -33.07
CA GLN A 515 -12.75 19.64 -34.40
C GLN A 515 -11.79 18.46 -34.44
N GLN A 516 -11.76 17.73 -35.57
CA GLN A 516 -10.83 16.60 -35.77
C GLN A 516 -10.81 15.59 -34.60
N GLN A 517 -11.99 15.17 -34.12
CA GLN A 517 -12.14 14.23 -33.00
C GLN A 517 -11.52 14.69 -31.67
N LYS A 518 -11.41 16.01 -31.45
CA LYS A 518 -10.86 16.59 -30.23
C LYS A 518 -11.67 17.80 -29.79
N ILE A 519 -11.71 18.04 -28.48
CA ILE A 519 -12.27 19.28 -27.96
C ILE A 519 -11.22 20.38 -28.11
N ILE A 520 -11.59 21.48 -28.77
CA ILE A 520 -10.68 22.62 -29.03
C ILE A 520 -11.01 23.84 -28.15
N ALA A 521 -12.25 23.93 -27.66
CA ALA A 521 -12.67 24.96 -26.73
C ALA A 521 -13.89 24.53 -25.92
N VAL A 522 -13.97 25.05 -24.69
CA VAL A 522 -15.20 25.11 -23.90
C VAL A 522 -15.52 26.57 -23.71
N LEU A 523 -16.67 27.00 -24.22
CA LEU A 523 -17.15 28.38 -24.15
C LEU A 523 -18.21 28.50 -23.06
N TYR A 524 -18.12 29.55 -22.25
CA TYR A 524 -19.06 29.90 -21.21
C TYR A 524 -19.75 31.21 -21.54
N ASN A 525 -21.08 31.23 -21.45
CA ASN A 525 -21.85 32.45 -21.57
C ASN A 525 -21.90 33.17 -20.20
N GLY A 526 -20.94 34.06 -19.96
CA GLY A 526 -20.76 34.82 -18.72
C GLY A 526 -21.46 36.19 -18.72
N GLU A 527 -21.49 36.88 -17.58
CA GLU A 527 -22.07 38.23 -17.47
C GLU A 527 -21.39 39.26 -18.38
N LYS A 528 -20.08 39.06 -18.62
CA LYS A 528 -19.25 39.98 -19.39
C LYS A 528 -19.08 39.56 -20.86
N GLY A 529 -19.87 38.59 -21.31
CA GLY A 529 -19.78 38.00 -22.64
C GLY A 529 -19.23 36.57 -22.61
N VAL A 530 -18.79 36.10 -23.77
CA VAL A 530 -18.28 34.74 -23.93
C VAL A 530 -16.88 34.63 -23.35
N GLU A 531 -16.67 33.63 -22.52
CA GLU A 531 -15.39 33.31 -21.90
C GLU A 531 -14.92 31.92 -22.36
N LYS A 532 -13.64 31.77 -22.71
CA LYS A 532 -13.05 30.46 -22.97
C LYS A 532 -12.55 29.86 -21.64
N LEU A 533 -13.07 28.69 -21.29
CA LEU A 533 -12.72 27.98 -20.06
C LEU A 533 -11.56 27.00 -20.29
N TYR A 534 -10.76 26.81 -19.25
CA TYR A 534 -9.75 25.77 -19.20
C TYR A 534 -10.41 24.41 -18.95
N PHE A 535 -9.95 23.39 -19.68
CA PHE A 535 -10.43 22.03 -19.53
C PHE A 535 -9.30 21.02 -19.75
N ASN A 536 -9.49 19.82 -19.20
CA ASN A 536 -8.70 18.63 -19.44
C ASN A 536 -9.58 17.61 -20.14
N GLU A 537 -9.23 17.25 -21.37
CA GLU A 537 -9.86 16.13 -22.08
C GLU A 537 -9.11 14.83 -21.76
N ARG A 538 -9.84 13.81 -21.29
CA ARG A 538 -9.34 12.43 -21.15
C ARG A 538 -10.03 11.54 -22.15
N LYS A 539 -9.25 10.97 -23.06
CA LYS A 539 -9.77 10.15 -24.15
C LYS A 539 -9.57 8.67 -23.86
N PHE A 540 -10.63 7.88 -24.05
CA PHE A 540 -10.64 6.43 -23.88
C PHE A 540 -10.94 5.72 -25.19
N SER A 541 -10.33 4.56 -25.37
CA SER A 541 -10.54 3.60 -26.44
C SER A 541 -10.82 2.22 -25.87
N GLN A 542 -11.69 1.46 -26.52
CA GLN A 542 -11.91 0.08 -26.14
C GLN A 542 -10.58 -0.71 -26.23
N GLY A 543 -10.30 -1.52 -25.21
CA GLY A 543 -9.03 -2.23 -25.04
C GLY A 543 -7.98 -1.45 -24.26
N ASP A 544 -8.21 -0.18 -23.92
CA ASP A 544 -7.29 0.61 -23.11
C ASP A 544 -7.03 -0.04 -21.75
N ARG A 545 -5.78 0.04 -21.30
CA ARG A 545 -5.39 -0.38 -19.96
C ARG A 545 -5.50 0.80 -19.02
N CYS A 546 -6.40 0.71 -18.05
CA CYS A 546 -6.67 1.77 -17.10
C CYS A 546 -6.16 1.36 -15.70
N LEU A 547 -5.61 2.32 -14.97
CA LEU A 547 -5.13 2.10 -13.60
C LEU A 547 -5.99 2.90 -12.61
N ILE A 548 -6.24 2.34 -11.44
CA ILE A 548 -6.76 3.07 -10.29
C ILE A 548 -5.64 3.14 -9.23
N GLN A 549 -5.15 4.35 -8.96
CA GLN A 549 -4.18 4.64 -7.90
C GLN A 549 -4.92 5.24 -6.70
N SER A 550 -4.72 4.66 -5.52
CA SER A 550 -5.39 5.03 -4.26
C SER A 550 -6.92 4.90 -4.28
N ILE A 551 -7.38 3.84 -3.62
CA ILE A 551 -8.77 3.34 -3.56
C ILE A 551 -9.11 2.44 -4.75
N ASN A 552 -8.55 1.24 -4.66
CA ASN A 552 -8.89 0.10 -5.48
C ASN A 552 -10.38 -0.25 -5.32
N PRO A 553 -11.13 -0.52 -6.41
CA PRO A 553 -12.43 -1.19 -6.31
C PRO A 553 -12.34 -2.52 -5.51
N HIS A 554 -11.22 -3.22 -5.57
CA HIS A 554 -11.00 -4.42 -4.75
C HIS A 554 -10.32 -4.17 -3.40
N GLN A 555 -10.05 -2.92 -3.03
CA GLN A 555 -9.48 -2.56 -1.72
C GLN A 555 -8.36 -3.47 -1.16
N LEU A 556 -7.12 -3.02 -1.31
CA LEU A 556 -5.97 -3.63 -0.65
C LEU A 556 -4.98 -2.54 -0.22
N GLY A 557 -5.36 -1.60 0.65
CA GLY A 557 -4.45 -0.50 1.02
C GLY A 557 -3.99 0.32 -0.20
N GLU A 558 -2.84 0.99 -0.08
CA GLU A 558 -2.17 1.69 -1.19
C GLU A 558 -1.72 0.70 -2.28
N LYS A 559 -2.67 0.18 -3.08
CA LYS A 559 -2.38 -0.71 -4.21
C LYS A 559 -3.04 -0.25 -5.49
N SER A 560 -2.29 -0.40 -6.57
CA SER A 560 -2.68 -0.09 -7.93
C SER A 560 -3.28 -1.33 -8.61
N THR A 561 -4.49 -1.21 -9.17
CA THR A 561 -5.14 -2.30 -9.93
C THR A 561 -5.27 -1.95 -11.41
N ASN A 562 -4.86 -2.87 -12.28
CA ASN A 562 -4.94 -2.71 -13.73
C ASN A 562 -6.23 -3.32 -14.27
N PHE A 563 -6.88 -2.56 -15.14
CA PHE A 563 -8.11 -2.91 -15.82
C PHE A 563 -7.91 -2.88 -17.33
N GLU A 564 -8.61 -3.74 -18.06
CA GLU A 564 -8.81 -3.61 -19.51
C GLU A 564 -10.23 -3.11 -19.77
N LEU A 565 -10.35 -2.10 -20.62
CA LEU A 565 -11.62 -1.49 -20.98
C LEU A 565 -12.38 -2.32 -22.00
N ASN A 566 -13.54 -2.85 -21.61
CA ASN A 566 -14.36 -3.68 -22.49
C ASN A 566 -15.40 -2.87 -23.25
N ARG A 567 -16.03 -1.89 -22.60
CA ARG A 567 -17.04 -1.04 -23.22
C ARG A 567 -17.03 0.37 -22.63
N ILE A 568 -17.18 1.34 -23.53
CA ILE A 568 -17.39 2.76 -23.22
C ILE A 568 -18.88 3.07 -23.41
N PRO A 569 -19.54 3.76 -22.47
CA PRO A 569 -20.95 4.13 -22.61
C PRO A 569 -21.13 5.24 -23.64
N LEU A 570 -22.25 5.24 -24.36
CA LEU A 570 -22.64 6.37 -25.19
C LEU A 570 -23.30 7.46 -24.33
N GLY A 571 -22.84 8.70 -24.48
CA GLY A 571 -23.43 9.90 -23.88
C GLY A 571 -23.92 10.86 -24.96
N LEU A 572 -23.24 11.98 -25.13
CA LEU A 572 -23.52 12.95 -26.19
C LEU A 572 -22.66 12.66 -27.42
N ILE A 573 -23.29 12.21 -28.51
CA ILE A 573 -22.64 12.03 -29.81
C ILE A 573 -22.75 13.32 -30.60
N VAL A 574 -21.59 13.83 -31.02
CA VAL A 574 -21.45 15.09 -31.73
C VAL A 574 -20.71 14.83 -33.03
N GLY A 575 -21.40 15.03 -34.16
CA GLY A 575 -20.89 14.69 -35.48
C GLY A 575 -20.93 15.86 -36.47
N LEU A 576 -20.03 15.83 -37.45
CA LEU A 576 -20.01 16.84 -38.49
C LEU A 576 -21.30 16.76 -39.35
N ASN A 577 -22.03 17.88 -39.43
CA ASN A 577 -23.32 17.99 -40.16
C ASN A 577 -24.41 17.02 -39.67
N GLN A 578 -24.32 16.53 -38.43
CA GLN A 578 -25.34 15.69 -37.80
C GLN A 578 -25.93 16.43 -36.59
N GLU A 579 -27.22 16.23 -36.34
CA GLU A 579 -27.81 16.65 -35.08
C GLU A 579 -27.20 15.85 -33.93
N ASN A 580 -26.96 16.52 -32.81
CA ASN A 580 -26.44 15.87 -31.62
C ASN A 580 -27.42 14.80 -31.13
N GLN A 581 -26.89 13.65 -30.73
CA GLN A 581 -27.68 12.56 -30.18
C GLN A 581 -27.31 12.34 -28.72
N ILE A 582 -28.30 12.32 -27.83
CA ILE A 582 -28.12 12.08 -26.40
C ILE A 582 -28.53 10.64 -26.10
N PHE A 583 -27.61 9.89 -25.53
CA PHE A 583 -27.80 8.53 -25.03
C PHE A 583 -27.64 8.50 -23.51
N GLN A 584 -28.28 7.52 -22.88
CA GLN A 584 -28.14 7.21 -21.45
C GLN A 584 -27.89 5.72 -21.29
N ASP A 585 -26.75 5.28 -21.82
CA ASP A 585 -26.36 3.87 -21.74
C ASP A 585 -26.20 3.43 -20.28
N GLN A 586 -26.81 2.29 -19.95
CA GLN A 586 -26.56 1.61 -18.68
C GLN A 586 -25.35 0.67 -18.83
N PRO A 587 -24.54 0.52 -17.76
CA PRO A 587 -23.41 -0.41 -17.76
C PRO A 587 -23.89 -1.86 -17.90
N LEU A 588 -23.08 -2.71 -18.55
CA LEU A 588 -23.34 -4.15 -18.64
C LEU A 588 -22.90 -4.87 -17.37
N PHE A 589 -21.83 -4.41 -16.75
CA PHE A 589 -21.30 -5.01 -15.54
C PHE A 589 -21.84 -4.31 -14.29
N LYS A 590 -21.66 -4.98 -13.14
CA LYS A 590 -22.11 -4.44 -11.86
C LYS A 590 -21.33 -3.17 -11.53
N ILE A 591 -22.08 -2.09 -11.25
CA ILE A 591 -21.50 -0.84 -10.77
C ILE A 591 -20.80 -1.11 -9.45
N HIS A 592 -19.54 -0.71 -9.41
CA HIS A 592 -18.69 -1.00 -8.28
C HIS A 592 -18.56 0.20 -7.33
N THR A 593 -18.35 1.40 -7.90
CA THR A 593 -18.17 2.66 -7.15
C THR A 593 -18.92 3.78 -7.88
N GLY A 594 -19.29 4.84 -7.17
CA GLY A 594 -19.87 6.07 -7.75
C GLY A 594 -18.82 7.11 -8.16
N CYS A 595 -19.26 8.14 -8.90
CA CYS A 595 -18.43 9.31 -9.22
C CYS A 595 -18.07 10.06 -7.93
N ARG A 596 -16.76 10.26 -7.70
CA ARG A 596 -16.23 10.80 -6.45
C ARG A 596 -16.11 12.33 -6.43
N ASP A 597 -16.12 12.98 -7.59
CA ASP A 597 -16.00 14.43 -7.62
C ASP A 597 -17.32 15.10 -7.22
N ASN A 598 -17.21 16.17 -6.42
CA ASN A 598 -18.34 17.05 -6.05
C ASN A 598 -18.89 17.84 -7.24
N GLN A 599 -18.18 17.83 -8.36
CA GLN A 599 -18.39 18.73 -9.48
C GLN A 599 -19.04 18.00 -10.65
N TYR A 600 -19.96 17.09 -10.39
CA TYR A 600 -20.54 16.22 -11.42
C TYR A 600 -21.75 16.88 -12.10
N PHE A 601 -21.77 16.86 -13.44
CA PHE A 601 -22.95 17.23 -14.22
C PHE A 601 -23.87 16.01 -14.35
N ASP A 602 -25.02 16.05 -13.67
CA ASP A 602 -25.89 14.90 -13.38
C ASP A 602 -26.30 14.01 -14.58
N GLU A 603 -26.20 14.51 -15.81
CA GLU A 603 -26.77 13.87 -17.00
C GLU A 603 -25.98 12.67 -17.55
N TRP A 604 -24.66 12.57 -17.28
CA TRP A 604 -23.79 11.53 -17.89
C TRP A 604 -22.88 10.82 -16.89
N PRO A 605 -23.31 9.70 -16.28
CA PRO A 605 -22.62 9.12 -15.14
C PRO A 605 -21.26 8.46 -15.48
N GLY A 606 -20.98 8.22 -16.76
CA GLY A 606 -19.64 7.91 -17.23
C GLY A 606 -19.05 6.57 -16.81
N PHE A 607 -19.89 5.55 -16.63
CA PHE A 607 -19.44 4.22 -16.19
C PHE A 607 -18.80 3.42 -17.34
N LEU A 608 -17.51 3.13 -17.19
CA LEU A 608 -16.72 2.28 -18.06
C LEU A 608 -16.84 0.81 -17.60
N ASP A 609 -17.20 -0.08 -18.52
CA ASP A 609 -17.23 -1.52 -18.30
C ASP A 609 -15.81 -2.09 -18.48
N VAL A 610 -15.24 -2.68 -17.43
CA VAL A 610 -13.83 -3.10 -17.36
C VAL A 610 -13.66 -4.52 -16.84
N THR A 611 -12.57 -5.20 -17.23
CA THR A 611 -12.11 -6.47 -16.62
C THR A 611 -10.80 -6.26 -15.88
N THR A 612 -10.73 -6.73 -14.65
CA THR A 612 -9.50 -6.74 -13.84
C THR A 612 -8.45 -7.66 -14.49
N LYS A 613 -7.21 -7.18 -14.68
CA LYS A 613 -6.12 -7.97 -15.27
C LYS A 613 -5.04 -8.34 -14.28
N SER A 614 -4.68 -7.43 -13.38
CA SER A 614 -3.71 -7.70 -12.33
C SER A 614 -4.01 -6.86 -11.09
N GLU A 615 -3.82 -7.48 -9.95
CA GLU A 615 -3.69 -6.82 -8.65
C GLU A 615 -2.18 -6.80 -8.33
N GLU A 616 -1.67 -5.70 -7.78
CA GLU A 616 -0.23 -5.42 -7.55
C GLU A 616 0.59 -5.25 -8.83
N GLY A 617 0.91 -3.98 -9.18
CA GLY A 617 1.97 -3.55 -10.11
C GLY A 617 2.70 -4.62 -10.94
N CYS A 618 1.97 -5.35 -11.79
CA CYS A 618 2.45 -6.35 -12.75
C CYS A 618 2.90 -7.75 -12.24
N SER A 619 2.69 -8.17 -10.99
CA SER A 619 3.24 -9.46 -10.50
C SER A 619 2.30 -10.67 -10.59
N SER A 620 0.98 -10.50 -10.64
CA SER A 620 0.04 -11.62 -10.80
C SER A 620 -1.11 -11.27 -11.75
N PHE A 621 -1.16 -11.95 -12.90
CA PHE A 621 -2.31 -11.91 -13.80
C PHE A 621 -3.42 -12.81 -13.26
N LEU A 622 -4.62 -12.26 -13.08
CA LEU A 622 -5.80 -13.05 -12.75
C LEU A 622 -6.21 -13.85 -13.99
N LYS A 623 -6.32 -15.17 -13.88
CA LYS A 623 -6.63 -16.07 -15.00
C LYS A 623 -7.98 -15.76 -15.66
N ASP A 624 -8.99 -15.45 -14.86
CA ASP A 624 -10.36 -15.23 -15.35
C ASP A 624 -10.83 -13.77 -15.21
N GLY A 625 -9.99 -12.91 -14.61
CA GLY A 625 -10.31 -11.51 -14.35
C GLY A 625 -11.61 -11.33 -13.56
N ARG A 626 -12.04 -10.09 -13.38
CA ARG A 626 -13.34 -9.78 -12.76
C ARG A 626 -13.94 -8.56 -13.43
N ASN A 627 -15.24 -8.60 -13.74
CA ASN A 627 -15.94 -7.58 -14.54
C ASN A 627 -16.65 -6.54 -13.66
N PHE A 628 -16.40 -5.26 -13.93
CA PHE A 628 -16.96 -4.12 -13.18
C PHE A 628 -17.39 -2.99 -14.08
N ALA A 629 -18.30 -2.17 -13.58
CA ALA A 629 -18.56 -0.84 -14.10
C ALA A 629 -18.01 0.22 -13.12
N ILE A 630 -17.09 1.04 -13.60
CA ILE A 630 -16.33 2.02 -12.80
C ILE A 630 -16.44 3.39 -13.49
N PRO A 631 -16.69 4.49 -12.78
CA PRO A 631 -16.78 5.82 -13.38
C PRO A 631 -15.41 6.22 -13.92
N ALA A 632 -15.38 6.84 -15.10
CA ALA A 632 -14.15 7.20 -15.79
C ALA A 632 -13.22 8.11 -14.98
N CYS A 633 -13.79 8.91 -14.07
CA CYS A 633 -13.03 9.76 -13.18
C CYS A 633 -12.27 9.05 -12.06
N ALA A 634 -12.54 7.77 -11.80
CA ALA A 634 -11.80 6.99 -10.81
C ALA A 634 -10.42 6.53 -11.31
N PHE A 635 -10.16 6.57 -12.62
CA PHE A 635 -8.88 6.14 -13.18
C PHE A 635 -7.81 7.23 -13.12
N SER A 636 -6.58 6.85 -12.77
CA SER A 636 -5.39 7.70 -12.80
C SER A 636 -4.99 8.03 -14.24
N ASP A 637 -4.21 9.10 -14.44
CA ASP A 637 -3.83 9.55 -15.79
C ASP A 637 -3.05 8.46 -16.57
N LEU A 638 -3.55 8.17 -17.77
CA LEU A 638 -3.01 7.16 -18.69
C LEU A 638 -1.59 7.53 -19.18
N ASP A 639 -1.29 8.83 -19.30
CA ASP A 639 -0.01 9.33 -19.82
C ASP A 639 1.19 9.04 -18.91
N GLU A 640 0.98 9.01 -17.59
CA GLU A 640 2.03 8.65 -16.63
C GLU A 640 2.29 7.14 -16.64
N LEU A 641 1.23 6.36 -16.85
CA LEU A 641 1.29 4.90 -16.96
C LEU A 641 1.99 4.44 -18.24
N GLN A 642 1.67 5.06 -19.38
CA GLN A 642 2.32 4.76 -20.65
C GLN A 642 3.81 5.09 -20.60
N LYS A 643 4.19 6.20 -19.96
CA LYS A 643 5.60 6.55 -19.74
C LYS A 643 6.33 5.55 -18.85
N GLN A 644 5.69 5.06 -17.79
CA GLN A 644 6.26 4.01 -16.95
C GLN A 644 6.41 2.70 -17.75
N TYR A 645 5.39 2.28 -18.50
CA TYR A 645 5.44 1.08 -19.33
C TYR A 645 6.51 1.16 -20.43
N ASP A 646 6.62 2.29 -21.11
CA ASP A 646 7.65 2.54 -22.13
C ASP A 646 9.07 2.59 -21.52
N TYR A 647 9.19 2.97 -20.24
CA TYR A 647 10.44 2.93 -19.48
C TYR A 647 10.82 1.50 -19.08
N TRP A 648 9.87 0.67 -18.67
CA TRP A 648 10.13 -0.74 -18.29
C TRP A 648 10.38 -1.68 -19.47
N ASN A 649 9.94 -1.30 -20.68
CA ASN A 649 10.15 -2.08 -21.92
C ASN A 649 11.31 -1.56 -22.78
N ARG A 650 12.12 -0.62 -22.26
CA ARG A 650 13.43 -0.23 -22.80
C ARG A 650 14.52 -0.81 -21.91
#